data_AF-A0A7W6B9U0-F1
#
_entry.id   AF-A0A7W6B9U0-F1
#
_cell.length_a   1.000
_cell.length_b   1.000
_cell.length_c   1.000
_cell.angle_alpha   90.00
_cell.angle_beta   90.00
_cell.angle_gamma   90.00
#
_symmetry.space_group_name_H-M   'P 1'
#
loop_
_entity.id
_entity.type
_entity.pdbx_description
1 polymer ?
#
loop_
_entity_poly.entity_id
_entity_poly.type
_entity_poly.pdbx_seq_one_letter_code
_entity_poly.pdbx_strand_id
1 'polypeptide(L)'
;MAEIFNEQRMIGVHIVPDGTVLHNGQRVVGIREADSGVLFTGGRRVLGVSVLSGSEVIYNEQVVIGAVIIRDGRTFYNGMPVVPVSGSGAAPVDPDRYMFFATRNRMPSGALVTAAAGTNYVCSKIVVSSPSYRTNTFRFHFSGFASTEGGNSPQETVYAGNATVIDGLLIRIGGVFHACSFAGTAGVTIPDQSQGVWSDPLTLADAVAAETDIEIWLFYHTDAGQMQLPVYRIQKHRGERIWGAADYASLLAFKDTPDADSTPALDTNYAGQTQPQYYGPDFMVAKGDWDGRPVALVACDSIGEARQEFSAAADQRGNLGWLRKWLDSGWRIPHLMIGMPGAAAFRELTGSGASIATRRWAIVDEIIAFNGGKRPFTVILNQMGQNDTTTPYSTFFTTRYLGFISRLRSRYSGVKIVALPPLGRTNATISITLTSAGTLATATCASTAHLVSGQSLIIAGATPSAYNGTYAISVTGPTTFTYTFAGGTSPTTGTITAADDFRTEASQTYAAQNSYPADGTDASNKWRLRNDILAKTSACCDDSIDTLAAWQGPAGMGKWPGQVDLPSSVLTVQAGTDGVATYTSIQVADGSIFSPEQPLRIYSADGLTLLRSPAISAVNGNVLTLAAAATVLPAGSLVRQAVSPDGVHPLPAMVKRIRLGVAQGEKEKLKVA
;
A
#
# COMPACT_ATOMS: atom_id res chain seq x y z
N MET A 1 29.19 -7.84 13.76
CA MET A 1 30.00 -6.61 13.70
C MET A 1 29.66 -5.83 14.95
N ALA A 2 30.62 -5.46 15.81
CA ALA A 2 30.30 -4.75 17.04
C ALA A 2 29.69 -3.39 16.69
N GLU A 3 28.53 -3.06 17.27
CA GLU A 3 27.95 -1.73 17.12
C GLU A 3 28.78 -0.72 17.92
N ILE A 4 29.26 0.32 17.23
CA ILE A 4 30.16 1.32 17.80
C ILE A 4 29.46 2.67 17.80
N PHE A 5 29.50 3.36 18.94
CA PHE A 5 29.06 4.74 19.07
C PHE A 5 30.18 5.55 19.72
N ASN A 6 30.59 6.65 19.07
CA ASN A 6 31.64 7.52 19.60
C ASN A 6 32.89 6.68 19.96
N GLU A 7 33.40 5.90 19.01
CA GLU A 7 34.61 5.06 19.14
C GLU A 7 34.62 4.04 20.30
N GLN A 8 33.45 3.78 20.92
CA GLN A 8 33.29 2.78 21.96
C GLN A 8 32.23 1.76 21.53
N ARG A 9 32.34 0.53 22.02
CA ARG A 9 31.29 -0.49 21.82
C ARG A 9 30.01 -0.03 22.51
N MET A 10 28.88 -0.20 21.84
CA MET A 10 27.58 0.04 22.45
C MET A 10 27.32 -0.98 23.56
N ILE A 11 26.78 -0.51 24.68
CA ILE A 11 26.48 -1.30 25.87
C ILE A 11 25.02 -1.76 25.80
N GLY A 12 24.76 -3.04 26.10
CA GLY A 12 23.39 -3.54 26.22
C GLY A 12 22.78 -3.14 27.54
N VAL A 13 21.58 -2.57 27.51
CA VAL A 13 20.82 -2.23 28.71
C VAL A 13 19.41 -2.80 28.67
N HIS A 14 18.92 -3.23 29.83
CA HIS A 14 17.52 -3.58 30.02
C HIS A 14 16.86 -2.51 30.91
N ILE A 15 15.76 -1.91 30.43
CA ILE A 15 15.07 -0.89 31.22
C ILE A 15 14.28 -1.56 32.33
N VAL A 16 14.56 -1.17 33.59
CA VAL A 16 13.96 -1.74 34.80
C VAL A 16 13.18 -0.67 35.58
N PRO A 17 12.24 -1.05 36.48
CA PRO A 17 11.51 -0.10 37.31
C PRO A 17 12.43 0.76 38.21
N ASP A 18 12.02 2.00 38.48
CA ASP A 18 12.69 2.86 39.47
C ASP A 18 12.64 2.19 40.87
N GLY A 19 13.71 2.34 41.66
CA GLY A 19 13.97 1.59 42.89
C GLY A 19 14.67 0.23 42.72
N THR A 20 14.85 -0.29 41.50
CA THR A 20 15.61 -1.53 41.29
C THR A 20 17.09 -1.33 41.62
N VAL A 21 17.66 -2.19 42.48
CA VAL A 21 19.06 -2.04 42.94
C VAL A 21 20.04 -2.85 42.08
N LEU A 22 19.66 -4.06 41.66
CA LEU A 22 20.51 -5.00 40.91
C LEU A 22 19.79 -5.60 39.70
N HIS A 23 20.53 -5.83 38.61
CA HIS A 23 20.11 -6.59 37.43
C HIS A 23 21.32 -7.37 36.89
N ASN A 24 21.16 -8.66 36.60
CA ASN A 24 22.26 -9.56 36.20
C ASN A 24 23.49 -9.49 37.13
N GLY A 25 23.25 -9.35 38.44
CA GLY A 25 24.32 -9.21 39.45
C GLY A 25 25.08 -7.88 39.41
N GLN A 26 24.72 -6.96 38.52
CA GLN A 26 25.30 -5.63 38.39
C GLN A 26 24.36 -4.58 38.99
N ARG A 27 24.93 -3.47 39.49
CA ARG A 27 24.13 -2.34 39.97
C ARG A 27 23.36 -1.71 38.81
N VAL A 28 22.08 -1.43 39.06
CA VAL A 28 21.26 -0.68 38.10
C VAL A 28 21.74 0.77 38.05
N VAL A 29 21.96 1.26 36.83
CA VAL A 29 22.45 2.62 36.58
C VAL A 29 21.31 3.57 36.22
N GLY A 30 21.44 4.84 36.60
CA GLY A 30 20.59 5.89 36.06
C GLY A 30 21.14 6.34 34.72
N ILE A 31 20.34 6.31 33.67
CA ILE A 31 20.69 6.83 32.35
C ILE A 31 19.81 8.01 31.99
N ARG A 32 20.36 8.94 31.22
CA ARG A 32 19.60 10.06 30.67
C ARG A 32 20.04 10.29 29.23
N GLU A 33 19.07 10.53 28.37
CA GLU A 33 19.35 10.77 26.96
C GLU A 33 20.07 12.11 26.75
N ALA A 34 21.07 12.11 25.89
CA ALA A 34 21.73 13.33 25.42
C ALA A 34 21.12 13.76 24.08
N ASP A 35 21.16 15.06 23.79
CA ASP A 35 20.69 15.59 22.50
C ASP A 35 21.43 14.93 21.34
N SER A 36 20.75 14.77 20.21
CA SER A 36 21.29 14.09 19.02
C SER A 36 22.59 14.75 18.54
N GLY A 37 23.63 13.94 18.28
CA GLY A 37 24.94 14.42 17.85
C GLY A 37 25.85 14.96 18.96
N VAL A 38 25.38 15.05 20.21
CA VAL A 38 26.20 15.49 21.34
C VAL A 38 27.11 14.35 21.82
N LEU A 39 28.42 14.62 21.88
CA LEU A 39 29.42 13.66 22.33
C LEU A 39 29.77 13.80 23.81
N PHE A 40 29.47 14.97 24.41
CA PHE A 40 29.73 15.27 25.82
C PHE A 40 28.62 16.14 26.43
N THR A 41 28.18 15.80 27.64
CA THR A 41 27.21 16.58 28.42
C THR A 41 27.74 16.78 29.83
N GLY A 42 27.82 18.03 30.30
CA GLY A 42 28.29 18.35 31.65
C GLY A 42 29.71 17.83 31.96
N GLY A 43 30.61 17.87 30.97
CA GLY A 43 31.98 17.38 31.09
C GLY A 43 32.14 15.84 31.06
N ARG A 44 31.06 15.10 30.77
CA ARG A 44 31.08 13.64 30.65
C ARG A 44 30.77 13.18 29.24
N ARG A 45 31.45 12.12 28.80
CA ARG A 45 31.21 11.50 27.49
C ARG A 45 29.83 10.84 27.44
N VAL A 46 29.13 10.99 26.33
CA VAL A 46 27.89 10.28 26.03
C VAL A 46 28.22 8.84 25.63
N LEU A 47 27.60 7.86 26.30
CA LEU A 47 27.79 6.43 25.99
C LEU A 47 26.75 5.97 24.96
N GLY A 48 27.12 5.05 24.07
CA GLY A 48 26.15 4.37 23.22
C GLY A 48 25.51 3.23 23.98
N VAL A 49 24.18 3.21 24.04
CA VAL A 49 23.44 2.09 24.63
C VAL A 49 22.46 1.51 23.63
N SER A 50 22.29 0.20 23.68
CA SER A 50 21.27 -0.54 22.97
C SER A 50 20.27 -1.06 23.99
N VAL A 51 19.02 -0.61 23.91
CA VAL A 51 17.95 -1.10 24.79
C VAL A 51 17.47 -2.44 24.25
N LEU A 52 17.71 -3.49 25.01
CA LEU A 52 17.33 -4.85 24.66
C LEU A 52 15.92 -5.16 25.19
N SER A 53 15.12 -5.88 24.42
CA SER A 53 13.75 -6.28 24.79
C SER A 53 13.62 -7.75 25.21
N GLY A 54 14.72 -8.53 25.18
CA GLY A 54 14.76 -9.93 25.58
C GLY A 54 15.43 -10.13 26.94
N SER A 55 15.68 -11.39 27.28
CA SER A 55 16.36 -11.82 28.51
C SER A 55 17.88 -11.98 28.32
N GLU A 56 18.46 -11.31 27.34
CA GLU A 56 19.89 -11.39 27.07
C GLU A 56 20.70 -10.95 28.29
N VAL A 57 21.64 -11.81 28.70
CA VAL A 57 22.55 -11.51 29.80
C VAL A 57 23.86 -10.91 29.27
N ILE A 58 24.15 -11.06 27.98
CA ILE A 58 25.37 -10.57 27.32
C ILE A 58 25.03 -9.91 25.98
N TYR A 59 25.62 -8.73 25.71
CA TYR A 59 25.55 -8.00 24.44
C TYR A 59 26.90 -7.36 24.14
N ASN A 60 27.38 -7.47 22.89
CA ASN A 60 28.74 -7.03 22.49
C ASN A 60 29.86 -7.52 23.44
N GLU A 61 29.75 -8.78 23.88
CA GLU A 61 30.68 -9.42 24.83
C GLU A 61 30.70 -8.78 26.24
N GLN A 62 29.73 -7.93 26.56
CA GLN A 62 29.56 -7.28 27.86
C GLN A 62 28.27 -7.73 28.52
N VAL A 63 28.26 -7.79 29.86
CA VAL A 63 27.03 -8.12 30.61
C VAL A 63 26.00 -7.02 30.39
N VAL A 64 24.77 -7.42 30.07
CA VAL A 64 23.63 -6.51 29.97
C VAL A 64 23.30 -6.00 31.36
N ILE A 65 23.34 -4.69 31.54
CA ILE A 65 23.07 -4.05 32.82
C ILE A 65 21.64 -3.52 32.87
N GLY A 66 21.08 -3.46 34.08
CA GLY A 66 19.79 -2.79 34.28
C GLY A 66 19.99 -1.28 34.26
N ALA A 67 19.06 -0.58 33.63
CA ALA A 67 19.06 0.88 33.61
C ALA A 67 17.68 1.46 33.96
N VAL A 68 17.68 2.57 34.70
CA VAL A 68 16.50 3.41 34.92
C VAL A 68 16.67 4.69 34.14
N ILE A 69 15.67 5.05 33.33
CA ILE A 69 15.67 6.31 32.60
C ILE A 69 15.30 7.44 33.57
N ILE A 70 16.25 8.33 33.82
CA ILE A 70 16.11 9.45 34.75
C ILE A 70 15.59 10.68 34.03
N ARG A 71 14.39 11.12 34.43
CA ARG A 71 13.64 12.21 33.77
C ARG A 71 13.28 13.38 34.68
N ASP A 72 13.42 13.24 36.00
CA ASP A 72 13.04 14.23 37.02
C ASP A 72 14.18 15.17 37.44
N GLY A 73 15.25 15.22 36.65
CA GLY A 73 16.38 16.11 36.87
C GLY A 73 17.40 15.63 37.92
N ARG A 74 17.17 14.50 38.62
CA ARG A 74 18.16 13.98 39.57
C ARG A 74 19.48 13.67 38.86
N THR A 75 20.58 13.96 39.53
CA THR A 75 21.94 13.81 38.98
C THR A 75 22.65 12.56 39.49
N PHE A 76 22.02 11.84 40.42
CA PHE A 76 22.48 10.57 40.98
C PHE A 76 21.35 9.53 41.04
N TYR A 77 21.71 8.26 40.86
CA TYR A 77 20.85 7.09 40.99
C TYR A 77 21.66 5.92 41.57
N ASN A 78 21.13 5.21 42.58
CA ASN A 78 21.83 4.12 43.27
C ASN A 78 23.25 4.47 43.76
N GLY A 79 23.43 5.71 44.23
CA GLY A 79 24.72 6.23 44.70
C GLY A 79 25.74 6.47 43.57
N MET A 80 25.36 6.29 42.31
CA MET A 80 26.18 6.57 41.14
C MET A 80 25.65 7.79 40.39
N PRO A 81 26.51 8.57 39.74
CA PRO A 81 26.04 9.65 38.90
C PRO A 81 25.22 9.16 37.70
N VAL A 82 24.21 9.91 37.29
CA VAL A 82 23.42 9.62 36.09
C VAL A 82 24.29 9.76 34.84
N VAL A 83 24.24 8.74 33.99
CA VAL A 83 25.08 8.61 32.80
C VAL A 83 24.35 9.18 31.59
N PRO A 84 24.95 10.14 30.86
CA PRO A 84 24.39 10.59 29.59
C PRO A 84 24.61 9.52 28.51
N VAL A 85 23.57 9.19 27.75
CA VAL A 85 23.60 8.11 26.75
C VAL A 85 22.93 8.50 25.45
N SER A 86 23.32 7.82 24.37
CA SER A 86 22.65 7.82 23.07
C SER A 86 22.00 6.44 22.87
N GLY A 87 20.73 6.40 22.47
CA GLY A 87 20.04 5.12 22.21
C GLY A 87 19.27 4.52 23.39
N SER A 88 18.95 5.30 24.45
CA SER A 88 18.16 4.83 25.61
C SER A 88 16.69 4.52 25.32
N GLY A 89 16.28 4.54 24.05
CA GLY A 89 14.89 4.77 23.67
C GLY A 89 14.54 6.22 23.96
N ALA A 90 14.12 6.97 22.93
CA ALA A 90 13.71 8.35 23.11
C ALA A 90 12.62 8.44 24.19
N ALA A 91 12.76 9.38 25.12
CA ALA A 91 11.69 9.61 26.09
C ALA A 91 10.36 9.82 25.34
N PRO A 92 9.25 9.17 25.76
CA PRO A 92 7.97 9.41 25.13
C PRO A 92 7.67 10.90 25.12
N VAL A 93 7.46 11.46 23.94
CA VAL A 93 7.19 12.90 23.77
C VAL A 93 5.82 13.23 24.32
N ASP A 94 4.85 12.33 24.13
CA ASP A 94 3.48 12.51 24.59
C ASP A 94 2.81 11.14 24.77
N PRO A 95 3.08 10.43 25.89
CA PRO A 95 2.64 9.05 26.04
C PRO A 95 1.12 8.88 26.13
N ASP A 96 0.41 9.98 26.42
CA ASP A 96 -1.04 10.02 26.54
C ASP A 96 -1.77 10.41 25.25
N ARG A 97 -1.03 10.65 24.17
CA ARG A 97 -1.61 11.02 22.88
C ARG A 97 -1.86 9.79 22.03
N TYR A 98 -3.08 9.64 21.57
CA TYR A 98 -3.42 8.65 20.56
C TYR A 98 -2.78 9.02 19.22
N MET A 99 -1.94 8.13 18.70
CA MET A 99 -1.31 8.22 17.39
C MET A 99 -1.81 7.09 16.49
N PHE A 100 -1.80 7.31 15.17
CA PHE A 100 -1.98 6.20 14.23
C PHE A 100 -0.86 5.18 14.42
N PHE A 101 -1.20 3.91 14.63
CA PHE A 101 -0.23 2.88 14.99
C PHE A 101 -0.23 1.69 14.04
N ALA A 102 -1.40 1.33 13.52
CA ALA A 102 -1.60 0.08 12.79
C ALA A 102 -1.11 0.19 11.34
N THR A 103 -0.31 -0.78 10.92
CA THR A 103 -0.18 -1.09 9.49
C THR A 103 -1.53 -1.57 8.93
N ARG A 104 -1.61 -1.79 7.61
CA ARG A 104 -2.82 -2.32 6.93
C ARG A 104 -4.07 -1.42 6.93
N ASN A 105 -4.11 -0.33 7.70
CA ASN A 105 -5.26 0.59 7.74
C ASN A 105 -5.80 0.95 6.33
N ARG A 106 -7.12 0.99 6.23
CA ARG A 106 -7.85 1.22 4.98
C ARG A 106 -9.21 1.83 5.29
N MET A 107 -9.60 2.82 4.51
CA MET A 107 -10.95 3.39 4.56
C MET A 107 -11.98 2.41 3.98
N PRO A 108 -13.24 2.42 4.44
CA PRO A 108 -14.27 1.58 3.86
C PRO A 108 -14.54 2.07 2.43
N SER A 109 -14.31 1.19 1.45
CA SER A 109 -14.49 1.46 0.03
C SER A 109 -14.51 0.15 -0.75
N GLY A 110 -15.17 0.15 -1.91
CA GLY A 110 -15.27 -1.02 -2.77
C GLY A 110 -16.71 -1.54 -2.89
N ALA A 111 -16.83 -2.80 -3.32
CA ALA A 111 -18.13 -3.43 -3.54
C ALA A 111 -18.72 -3.97 -2.23
N LEU A 112 -20.01 -3.70 -1.99
CA LEU A 112 -20.75 -4.30 -0.89
C LEU A 112 -20.79 -5.83 -1.02
N VAL A 113 -20.84 -6.52 0.11
CA VAL A 113 -21.03 -7.98 0.17
C VAL A 113 -22.43 -8.27 0.70
N THR A 114 -23.15 -9.20 0.06
CA THR A 114 -24.46 -9.65 0.55
C THR A 114 -24.28 -10.76 1.58
N ALA A 115 -24.90 -10.60 2.76
CA ALA A 115 -24.88 -11.63 3.79
C ALA A 115 -25.73 -12.84 3.37
N ALA A 116 -25.11 -14.02 3.34
CA ALA A 116 -25.81 -15.26 3.02
C ALA A 116 -26.41 -15.92 4.28
N ALA A 117 -27.56 -16.58 4.13
CA ALA A 117 -28.16 -17.35 5.22
C ALA A 117 -27.22 -18.46 5.69
N GLY A 118 -27.10 -18.61 7.02
CA GLY A 118 -26.21 -19.60 7.64
C GLY A 118 -24.74 -19.15 7.74
N THR A 119 -24.37 -18.01 7.15
CA THR A 119 -23.08 -17.33 7.33
C THR A 119 -23.27 -15.83 7.52
N ASN A 120 -24.42 -15.43 8.05
CA ASN A 120 -24.81 -14.03 8.23
C ASN A 120 -24.18 -13.41 9.49
N TYR A 121 -23.76 -14.24 10.44
CA TYR A 121 -22.78 -13.87 11.46
C TYR A 121 -21.38 -14.14 10.91
N VAL A 122 -20.48 -13.18 11.08
CA VAL A 122 -19.15 -13.18 10.51
C VAL A 122 -18.11 -12.86 11.57
N CYS A 123 -17.01 -13.62 11.58
CA CYS A 123 -15.80 -13.27 12.32
C CYS A 123 -14.69 -12.93 11.32
N SER A 124 -14.30 -11.66 11.24
CA SER A 124 -13.14 -11.22 10.49
C SER A 124 -11.92 -11.15 11.39
N LYS A 125 -10.91 -11.99 11.09
CA LYS A 125 -9.58 -11.97 11.72
C LYS A 125 -8.61 -11.29 10.77
N ILE A 126 -8.20 -10.06 11.10
CA ILE A 126 -7.14 -9.34 10.39
C ILE A 126 -5.90 -9.21 11.27
N VAL A 127 -4.73 -9.07 10.67
CA VAL A 127 -3.48 -8.88 11.41
C VAL A 127 -2.88 -7.53 11.05
N VAL A 128 -2.68 -6.68 12.04
CA VAL A 128 -1.96 -5.40 11.92
C VAL A 128 -0.68 -5.47 12.72
N SER A 129 0.33 -4.67 12.40
CA SER A 129 1.57 -4.62 13.16
C SER A 129 1.72 -3.27 13.86
N SER A 130 2.20 -3.29 15.10
CA SER A 130 2.49 -2.07 15.88
C SER A 130 3.72 -1.34 15.34
N PRO A 131 3.89 -0.03 15.63
CA PRO A 131 5.01 0.77 15.11
C PRO A 131 6.33 0.40 15.80
N SER A 132 7.46 1.01 15.41
CA SER A 132 8.77 0.76 16.08
C SER A 132 8.91 1.48 17.44
N TYR A 133 7.82 1.57 18.20
CA TYR A 133 7.76 2.00 19.60
C TYR A 133 6.63 1.25 20.30
N ARG A 134 6.66 1.22 21.65
CA ARG A 134 5.69 0.45 22.44
C ARG A 134 4.32 1.13 22.45
N THR A 135 3.25 0.35 22.49
CA THR A 135 1.86 0.84 22.58
C THR A 135 1.13 0.20 23.75
N ASN A 136 0.13 0.84 24.34
CA ASN A 136 -0.52 0.30 25.56
C ASN A 136 -2.03 0.51 25.64
N THR A 137 -2.57 1.62 25.11
CA THR A 137 -4.00 1.88 25.09
C THR A 137 -4.49 1.98 23.66
N PHE A 138 -5.46 1.16 23.28
CA PHE A 138 -5.96 1.05 21.91
C PHE A 138 -7.40 1.55 21.79
N ARG A 139 -7.72 2.12 20.63
CA ARG A 139 -9.09 2.41 20.19
C ARG A 139 -9.26 2.10 18.71
N PHE A 140 -10.47 1.64 18.37
CA PHE A 140 -10.85 1.23 17.02
C PHE A 140 -12.14 1.94 16.63
N HIS A 141 -12.19 2.51 15.43
CA HIS A 141 -13.39 3.12 14.86
C HIS A 141 -14.04 2.19 13.85
N PHE A 142 -15.36 2.23 13.78
CA PHE A 142 -16.16 1.45 12.82
C PHE A 142 -17.19 2.37 12.15
N SER A 143 -16.98 2.67 10.88
CA SER A 143 -17.85 3.55 10.09
C SER A 143 -19.18 2.92 9.69
N GLY A 144 -20.26 3.71 9.73
CA GLY A 144 -21.57 3.36 9.16
C GLY A 144 -21.73 3.73 7.68
N PHE A 145 -20.64 4.01 6.98
CA PHE A 145 -20.62 4.41 5.57
C PHE A 145 -19.36 3.86 4.88
N ALA A 146 -19.36 3.91 3.55
CA ALA A 146 -18.19 3.70 2.71
C ALA A 146 -18.07 4.77 1.63
N SER A 147 -16.87 4.85 1.07
CA SER A 147 -16.55 5.79 0.01
C SER A 147 -16.64 5.14 -1.38
N THR A 148 -17.05 5.94 -2.36
CA THR A 148 -17.08 5.55 -3.76
C THR A 148 -15.65 5.42 -4.29
N GLU A 149 -15.36 4.32 -4.99
CA GLU A 149 -14.15 4.18 -5.79
C GLU A 149 -14.39 4.58 -7.25
N GLY A 150 -13.38 5.14 -7.91
CA GLY A 150 -13.43 5.51 -9.33
C GLY A 150 -13.96 6.92 -9.59
N GLY A 151 -14.82 7.06 -10.61
CA GLY A 151 -15.12 8.36 -11.23
C GLY A 151 -15.72 9.44 -10.32
N ASN A 152 -16.37 9.05 -9.22
CA ASN A 152 -16.97 9.96 -8.22
C ASN A 152 -16.23 9.96 -6.88
N SER A 153 -15.09 9.27 -6.79
CA SER A 153 -14.32 9.22 -5.56
C SER A 153 -13.80 10.62 -5.17
N PRO A 154 -13.78 10.97 -3.87
CA PRO A 154 -14.00 10.11 -2.71
C PRO A 154 -15.35 10.34 -2.00
N GLN A 155 -16.44 10.47 -2.76
CA GLN A 155 -17.79 10.67 -2.21
C GLN A 155 -18.16 9.57 -1.20
N GLU A 156 -18.68 9.98 -0.04
CA GLU A 156 -19.03 9.09 1.09
C GLU A 156 -20.49 8.62 0.98
N THR A 157 -20.84 8.11 -0.21
CA THR A 157 -22.22 7.79 -0.63
C THR A 157 -22.51 6.30 -0.72
N VAL A 158 -21.55 5.44 -0.35
CA VAL A 158 -21.77 3.98 -0.37
C VAL A 158 -22.34 3.57 0.97
N TYR A 159 -23.56 3.08 0.95
CA TYR A 159 -24.36 2.73 2.12
C TYR A 159 -24.85 1.30 2.00
N ALA A 160 -24.99 0.61 3.13
CA ALA A 160 -25.52 -0.75 3.14
C ALA A 160 -27.05 -0.77 2.96
N GLY A 161 -27.74 0.31 3.34
CA GLY A 161 -29.20 0.34 3.44
C GLY A 161 -29.74 -0.37 4.68
N ASN A 162 -28.85 -0.83 5.56
CA ASN A 162 -29.15 -1.51 6.81
C ASN A 162 -28.05 -1.21 7.85
N ALA A 163 -28.39 -1.31 9.14
CA ALA A 163 -27.40 -1.21 10.20
C ALA A 163 -26.45 -2.42 10.18
N THR A 164 -25.25 -2.24 10.72
CA THR A 164 -24.33 -3.34 11.04
C THR A 164 -24.28 -3.53 12.54
N VAL A 165 -24.42 -4.75 13.03
CA VAL A 165 -24.36 -5.06 14.46
C VAL A 165 -23.01 -5.69 14.76
N ILE A 166 -22.23 -5.07 15.65
CA ILE A 166 -21.04 -5.68 16.23
C ILE A 166 -21.48 -6.47 17.47
N ASP A 167 -21.28 -7.78 17.45
CA ASP A 167 -21.58 -8.68 18.56
C ASP A 167 -20.42 -8.73 19.57
N GLY A 168 -19.19 -8.52 19.09
CA GLY A 168 -18.00 -8.53 19.91
C GLY A 168 -16.76 -8.06 19.16
N LEU A 169 -15.83 -7.46 19.89
CA LEU A 169 -14.52 -7.09 19.38
C LEU A 169 -13.45 -7.58 20.35
N LEU A 170 -12.52 -8.40 19.85
CA LEU A 170 -11.35 -8.84 20.59
C LEU A 170 -10.07 -8.45 19.85
N ILE A 171 -9.00 -8.21 20.59
CA ILE A 171 -7.65 -8.24 20.03
C ILE A 171 -6.86 -9.39 20.63
N ARG A 172 -5.98 -10.02 19.85
CA ARG A 172 -5.09 -11.09 20.32
C ARG A 172 -3.64 -10.68 20.12
N ILE A 173 -2.87 -10.71 21.21
CA ILE A 173 -1.46 -10.28 21.25
C ILE A 173 -0.67 -11.33 21.99
N GLY A 174 0.41 -11.83 21.38
CA GLY A 174 1.22 -12.90 21.99
C GLY A 174 0.41 -14.15 22.36
N GLY A 175 -0.68 -14.42 21.63
CA GLY A 175 -1.60 -15.53 21.91
C GLY A 175 -2.73 -15.22 22.91
N VAL A 176 -2.69 -14.09 23.63
CA VAL A 176 -3.66 -13.72 24.66
C VAL A 176 -4.75 -12.83 24.08
N PHE A 177 -6.02 -13.15 24.39
CA PHE A 177 -7.17 -12.35 23.97
C PHE A 177 -7.52 -11.26 24.98
N HIS A 178 -7.80 -10.06 24.47
CA HIS A 178 -8.28 -8.91 25.23
C HIS A 178 -9.60 -8.43 24.63
N ALA A 179 -10.61 -8.25 25.48
CA ALA A 179 -11.92 -7.78 25.04
C ALA A 179 -11.97 -6.26 24.95
N CYS A 180 -12.50 -5.75 23.85
CA CYS A 180 -12.88 -4.35 23.70
C CYS A 180 -14.35 -4.17 24.11
N SER A 181 -14.73 -2.92 24.37
CA SER A 181 -16.11 -2.55 24.66
C SER A 181 -16.54 -1.28 23.93
N PHE A 182 -17.83 -1.00 23.95
CA PHE A 182 -18.47 0.19 23.41
C PHE A 182 -19.43 0.73 24.47
N ALA A 183 -19.11 1.86 25.11
CA ALA A 183 -19.88 2.38 26.25
C ALA A 183 -20.10 1.33 27.36
N GLY A 184 -19.09 0.49 27.62
CA GLY A 184 -19.12 -0.57 28.62
C GLY A 184 -19.80 -1.88 28.19
N THR A 185 -20.34 -1.98 26.97
CA THR A 185 -20.93 -3.23 26.44
C THR A 185 -20.02 -3.91 25.43
N ALA A 186 -20.13 -5.24 25.28
CA ALA A 186 -19.28 -6.00 24.35
C ALA A 186 -19.58 -5.70 22.86
N GLY A 187 -20.81 -5.31 22.55
CA GLY A 187 -21.29 -5.05 21.20
C GLY A 187 -21.97 -3.69 21.06
N VAL A 188 -22.27 -3.31 19.80
CA VAL A 188 -22.93 -2.05 19.43
C VAL A 188 -23.62 -2.17 18.07
N THR A 189 -24.75 -1.50 17.89
CA THR A 189 -25.40 -1.35 16.57
C THR A 189 -24.94 -0.05 15.92
N ILE A 190 -24.38 -0.15 14.71
CA ILE A 190 -23.89 0.98 13.93
C ILE A 190 -24.95 1.32 12.87
N PRO A 191 -25.62 2.48 12.96
CA PRO A 191 -26.62 2.88 11.97
C PRO A 191 -25.97 3.11 10.60
N ASP A 192 -26.70 2.76 9.53
CA ASP A 192 -26.32 3.11 8.16
C ASP A 192 -26.23 4.63 8.00
N GLN A 193 -25.31 5.09 7.15
CA GLN A 193 -25.04 6.52 6.90
C GLN A 193 -24.66 7.32 8.15
N SER A 194 -24.28 6.65 9.24
CA SER A 194 -23.72 7.30 10.43
C SER A 194 -22.22 7.55 10.26
N GLN A 195 -21.66 8.44 11.08
CA GLN A 195 -20.22 8.63 11.11
C GLN A 195 -19.48 7.38 11.63
N GLY A 196 -20.15 6.56 12.44
CA GLY A 196 -19.59 5.38 13.06
C GLY A 196 -19.52 5.49 14.56
N VAL A 197 -18.82 4.53 15.19
CA VAL A 197 -18.63 4.47 16.63
C VAL A 197 -17.17 4.09 16.94
N TRP A 198 -16.60 4.72 17.97
CA TRP A 198 -15.33 4.33 18.57
C TRP A 198 -15.53 3.29 19.67
N SER A 199 -14.65 2.30 19.75
CA SER A 199 -14.51 1.49 20.96
C SER A 199 -14.08 2.35 22.16
N ASP A 200 -14.40 1.88 23.36
CA ASP A 200 -13.80 2.38 24.59
C ASP A 200 -12.26 2.20 24.56
N PRO A 201 -11.49 2.97 25.35
CA PRO A 201 -10.07 2.71 25.53
C PRO A 201 -9.83 1.30 26.09
N LEU A 202 -9.09 0.48 25.35
CA LEU A 202 -8.55 -0.77 25.89
C LEU A 202 -7.11 -0.54 26.34
N THR A 203 -6.89 -0.37 27.65
CA THR A 203 -5.54 -0.25 28.23
C THR A 203 -5.07 -1.61 28.72
N LEU A 204 -3.93 -2.06 28.20
CA LEU A 204 -3.30 -3.30 28.64
C LEU A 204 -2.43 -3.07 29.87
N ALA A 205 -2.32 -4.07 30.72
CA ALA A 205 -1.49 -4.01 31.93
C ALA A 205 0.00 -3.86 31.58
N ASP A 206 0.44 -4.59 30.57
CA ASP A 206 1.78 -4.50 30.02
C ASP A 206 1.75 -3.81 28.66
N ALA A 207 2.74 -2.94 28.42
CA ALA A 207 2.89 -2.31 27.12
C ALA A 207 3.24 -3.35 26.04
N VAL A 208 2.57 -3.26 24.90
CA VAL A 208 2.85 -4.05 23.70
C VAL A 208 4.19 -3.61 23.15
N ALA A 209 5.07 -4.57 22.90
CA ALA A 209 6.38 -4.30 22.32
C ALA A 209 6.26 -3.66 20.93
N ALA A 210 7.30 -2.94 20.54
CA ALA A 210 7.43 -2.42 19.20
C ALA A 210 7.35 -3.54 18.16
N GLU A 211 6.77 -3.25 17.00
CA GLU A 211 6.71 -4.15 15.84
C GLU A 211 5.98 -5.48 16.07
N THR A 212 5.11 -5.53 17.08
CA THR A 212 4.31 -6.70 17.44
C THR A 212 3.11 -6.84 16.51
N ASP A 213 2.85 -8.06 16.04
CA ASP A 213 1.61 -8.39 15.34
C ASP A 213 0.44 -8.46 16.33
N ILE A 214 -0.65 -7.79 15.97
CA ILE A 214 -1.90 -7.69 16.72
C ILE A 214 -2.99 -8.24 15.82
N GLU A 215 -3.61 -9.35 16.24
CA GLU A 215 -4.79 -9.88 15.56
C GLU A 215 -6.01 -9.11 16.04
N ILE A 216 -6.83 -8.60 15.12
CA ILE A 216 -8.11 -7.99 15.42
C ILE A 216 -9.19 -8.98 14.98
N TRP A 217 -10.03 -9.37 15.93
CA TRP A 217 -11.12 -10.31 15.78
C TRP A 217 -12.43 -9.57 15.95
N LEU A 218 -13.06 -9.21 14.83
CA LEU A 218 -14.36 -8.57 14.82
C LEU A 218 -15.45 -9.61 14.56
N PHE A 219 -16.42 -9.67 15.48
CA PHE A 219 -17.62 -10.47 15.33
C PHE A 219 -18.79 -9.54 15.04
N TYR A 220 -19.44 -9.73 13.91
CA TYR A 220 -20.54 -8.86 13.48
C TYR A 220 -21.58 -9.65 12.70
N HIS A 221 -22.77 -9.10 12.58
CA HIS A 221 -23.80 -9.65 11.71
C HIS A 221 -24.63 -8.56 11.02
N THR A 222 -25.25 -9.02 9.94
CA THR A 222 -26.33 -8.36 9.20
C THR A 222 -27.30 -9.46 8.80
N ASP A 223 -28.59 -9.18 8.66
CA ASP A 223 -29.54 -10.24 8.32
C ASP A 223 -29.26 -10.82 6.92
N ALA A 224 -29.67 -12.07 6.70
CA ALA A 224 -29.51 -12.70 5.39
C ALA A 224 -30.21 -11.87 4.28
N GLY A 225 -29.50 -11.62 3.18
CA GLY A 225 -29.95 -10.78 2.07
C GLY A 225 -29.63 -9.29 2.22
N GLN A 226 -29.21 -8.84 3.41
CA GLN A 226 -28.74 -7.47 3.63
C GLN A 226 -27.27 -7.29 3.19
N MET A 227 -26.85 -6.03 3.06
CA MET A 227 -25.52 -5.66 2.60
C MET A 227 -24.56 -5.39 3.75
N GLN A 228 -23.28 -5.64 3.52
CA GLN A 228 -22.17 -5.40 4.43
C GLN A 228 -21.19 -4.40 3.82
N LEU A 229 -20.70 -3.47 4.64
CA LEU A 229 -19.74 -2.46 4.22
C LEU A 229 -18.33 -3.08 4.01
N PRO A 230 -17.67 -2.77 2.89
CA PRO A 230 -16.38 -3.36 2.54
C PRO A 230 -15.21 -2.59 3.16
N VAL A 231 -14.33 -3.29 3.87
CA VAL A 231 -13.06 -2.73 4.33
C VAL A 231 -11.91 -3.63 3.88
N TYR A 232 -11.79 -4.84 4.43
CA TYR A 232 -10.58 -5.66 4.30
C TYR A 232 -10.76 -6.87 3.39
N ARG A 233 -9.84 -7.05 2.44
CA ARG A 233 -9.57 -8.37 1.84
C ARG A 233 -8.72 -9.19 2.81
N ILE A 234 -9.03 -10.48 2.93
CA ILE A 234 -8.29 -11.40 3.80
C ILE A 234 -6.94 -11.79 3.19
N GLN A 235 -5.86 -11.70 3.96
CA GLN A 235 -4.51 -12.10 3.58
C GLN A 235 -4.11 -13.41 4.26
N LYS A 236 -4.58 -14.53 3.70
CA LYS A 236 -4.45 -15.88 4.31
C LYS A 236 -3.02 -16.27 4.67
N HIS A 237 -2.05 -15.89 3.82
CA HIS A 237 -0.63 -16.19 4.03
C HIS A 237 -0.05 -15.51 5.28
N ARG A 238 -0.78 -14.55 5.89
CA ARG A 238 -0.44 -13.90 7.15
C ARG A 238 -1.24 -14.42 8.35
N GLY A 239 -1.93 -15.55 8.20
CA GLY A 239 -2.78 -16.10 9.25
C GLY A 239 -4.13 -15.39 9.42
N GLU A 240 -4.49 -14.46 8.52
CA GLU A 240 -5.81 -13.85 8.49
C GLU A 240 -6.87 -14.85 8.02
N ARG A 241 -8.09 -14.72 8.54
CA ARG A 241 -9.19 -15.66 8.31
C ARG A 241 -10.54 -14.95 8.28
N ILE A 242 -11.50 -15.57 7.62
CA ILE A 242 -12.91 -15.19 7.66
C ILE A 242 -13.77 -16.42 7.94
N TRP A 243 -14.59 -16.34 8.97
CA TRP A 243 -15.52 -17.40 9.32
C TRP A 243 -16.95 -16.88 9.33
N GLY A 244 -17.87 -17.73 8.87
CA GLY A 244 -19.29 -17.46 8.86
C GLY A 244 -20.07 -18.55 9.59
N ALA A 245 -21.10 -18.15 10.33
CA ALA A 245 -22.02 -19.06 11.00
C ALA A 245 -23.45 -18.50 11.06
N ALA A 246 -24.38 -19.32 11.57
CA ALA A 246 -25.77 -18.94 11.79
C ALA A 246 -25.96 -18.10 13.07
N ASP A 247 -24.98 -18.12 13.98
CA ASP A 247 -25.03 -17.44 15.27
C ASP A 247 -23.62 -17.06 15.78
N TYR A 248 -23.57 -16.13 16.72
CA TYR A 248 -22.34 -15.62 17.32
C TYR A 248 -21.60 -16.67 18.18
N ALA A 249 -22.31 -17.55 18.89
CA ALA A 249 -21.70 -18.52 19.80
C ALA A 249 -20.84 -19.54 19.03
N SER A 250 -21.31 -19.96 17.86
CA SER A 250 -20.59 -20.84 16.94
C SER A 250 -19.27 -20.22 16.46
N LEU A 251 -19.22 -18.89 16.27
CA LEU A 251 -17.98 -18.20 15.86
C LEU A 251 -16.95 -18.11 16.99
N LEU A 252 -17.39 -18.03 18.26
CA LEU A 252 -16.47 -17.95 19.40
C LEU A 252 -15.57 -19.18 19.53
N ALA A 253 -16.00 -20.34 19.04
CA ALA A 253 -15.22 -21.58 19.06
C ALA A 253 -13.90 -21.48 18.26
N PHE A 254 -13.81 -20.59 17.26
CA PHE A 254 -12.58 -20.39 16.50
C PHE A 254 -11.44 -19.77 17.32
N LYS A 255 -11.71 -19.24 18.52
CA LYS A 255 -10.65 -18.78 19.44
C LYS A 255 -9.72 -19.91 19.88
N ASP A 256 -10.24 -21.13 19.93
CA ASP A 256 -9.47 -22.32 20.30
C ASP A 256 -8.71 -22.91 19.11
N THR A 257 -9.10 -22.56 17.89
CA THR A 257 -8.48 -22.98 16.62
C THR A 257 -8.20 -21.78 15.71
N PRO A 258 -7.35 -20.83 16.13
CA PRO A 258 -7.24 -19.53 15.48
C PRO A 258 -6.66 -19.57 14.05
N ASP A 259 -6.12 -20.71 13.63
CA ASP A 259 -5.54 -20.92 12.30
C ASP A 259 -6.42 -21.79 11.40
N ALA A 260 -7.60 -22.21 11.87
CA ALA A 260 -8.57 -22.97 11.11
C ALA A 260 -8.87 -22.29 9.76
N ASP A 261 -9.09 -23.10 8.72
CA ASP A 261 -9.38 -22.57 7.40
C ASP A 261 -10.63 -21.70 7.41
N SER A 262 -10.62 -20.68 6.52
CA SER A 262 -11.77 -19.79 6.37
C SER A 262 -12.98 -20.54 5.82
N THR A 263 -14.19 -20.05 6.12
CA THR A 263 -15.42 -20.63 5.56
C THR A 263 -15.39 -20.53 4.03
N PRO A 264 -15.43 -21.65 3.27
CA PRO A 264 -15.21 -21.63 1.82
C PRO A 264 -16.17 -20.73 1.03
N ALA A 265 -17.42 -20.59 1.48
CA ALA A 265 -18.42 -19.75 0.84
C ALA A 265 -18.11 -18.25 0.94
N LEU A 266 -17.39 -17.84 1.98
CA LEU A 266 -16.91 -16.48 2.15
C LEU A 266 -15.57 -16.32 1.41
N ASP A 267 -14.71 -17.32 1.50
CA ASP A 267 -13.34 -17.26 1.04
C ASP A 267 -13.15 -17.56 -0.47
N THR A 268 -13.65 -16.65 -1.30
CA THR A 268 -13.62 -16.77 -2.77
C THR A 268 -12.64 -15.80 -3.43
N ASN A 269 -12.14 -16.15 -4.62
CA ASN A 269 -11.31 -15.29 -5.47
C ASN A 269 -10.06 -14.70 -4.78
N TYR A 270 -9.41 -15.45 -3.90
CA TYR A 270 -8.17 -15.03 -3.25
C TYR A 270 -7.11 -14.58 -4.27
N ALA A 271 -6.34 -13.54 -3.92
CA ALA A 271 -5.37 -12.91 -4.81
C ALA A 271 -5.99 -12.25 -6.06
N GLY A 272 -7.28 -11.88 -6.00
CA GLY A 272 -8.01 -11.28 -7.09
C GLY A 272 -8.74 -9.98 -6.70
N GLN A 273 -8.99 -9.13 -7.69
CA GLN A 273 -9.73 -7.87 -7.50
C GLN A 273 -11.15 -8.08 -6.97
N THR A 274 -11.79 -9.20 -7.35
CA THR A 274 -13.14 -9.59 -6.93
C THR A 274 -13.17 -10.36 -5.62
N GLN A 275 -12.04 -10.49 -4.92
CA GLN A 275 -12.03 -11.05 -3.57
C GLN A 275 -12.97 -10.20 -2.68
N PRO A 276 -13.89 -10.83 -1.94
CA PRO A 276 -14.78 -10.13 -1.03
C PRO A 276 -14.00 -9.29 0.00
N GLN A 277 -14.59 -8.16 0.38
CA GLN A 277 -14.09 -7.27 1.42
C GLN A 277 -15.03 -7.33 2.61
N TYR A 278 -14.48 -7.53 3.80
CA TYR A 278 -15.24 -7.69 5.03
C TYR A 278 -15.16 -6.45 5.90
N TYR A 279 -16.18 -6.29 6.75
CA TYR A 279 -16.25 -5.20 7.69
C TYR A 279 -15.13 -5.31 8.73
N GLY A 280 -14.68 -4.15 9.21
CA GLY A 280 -13.51 -4.04 10.09
C GLY A 280 -13.26 -2.59 10.50
N PRO A 281 -12.29 -2.36 11.39
CA PRO A 281 -12.00 -1.01 11.86
C PRO A 281 -11.33 -0.18 10.77
N ASP A 282 -11.79 1.05 10.53
CA ASP A 282 -11.21 1.94 9.52
C ASP A 282 -10.22 2.96 10.08
N PHE A 283 -10.38 3.34 11.35
CA PHE A 283 -9.38 4.10 12.10
C PHE A 283 -8.90 3.31 13.31
N MET A 284 -7.59 3.34 13.53
CA MET A 284 -6.93 2.61 14.61
C MET A 284 -5.87 3.50 15.23
N VAL A 285 -6.04 3.79 16.51
CA VAL A 285 -5.11 4.66 17.26
C VAL A 285 -4.67 4.00 18.55
N ALA A 286 -3.44 4.30 18.94
CA ALA A 286 -2.88 3.83 20.20
C ALA A 286 -2.09 4.92 20.91
N LYS A 287 -2.13 4.89 22.25
CA LYS A 287 -1.18 5.56 23.14
C LYS A 287 0.06 4.67 23.32
N GLY A 288 1.11 5.26 23.88
CA GLY A 288 2.33 4.52 24.25
C GLY A 288 3.57 5.37 24.15
N ASP A 289 4.71 4.75 23.92
CA ASP A 289 6.02 5.39 23.96
C ASP A 289 6.34 6.13 22.65
N TRP A 290 5.38 6.88 22.09
CA TRP A 290 5.62 7.68 20.88
C TRP A 290 6.72 8.70 21.14
N ASP A 291 7.76 8.65 20.32
CA ASP A 291 9.04 9.32 20.50
C ASP A 291 9.19 10.61 19.69
N GLY A 292 8.08 11.19 19.23
CA GLY A 292 8.10 12.41 18.41
C GLY A 292 8.42 12.17 16.93
N ARG A 293 8.66 10.92 16.50
CA ARG A 293 8.85 10.62 15.08
C ARG A 293 7.64 11.04 14.25
N PRO A 294 7.80 11.26 12.93
CA PRO A 294 6.67 11.59 12.09
C PRO A 294 5.62 10.49 12.10
N VAL A 295 4.36 10.92 12.12
CA VAL A 295 3.20 10.07 11.88
C VAL A 295 2.40 10.72 10.76
N ALA A 296 2.19 10.00 9.66
CA ALA A 296 1.67 10.57 8.43
C ALA A 296 0.16 10.34 8.26
N LEU A 297 -0.60 11.42 8.03
CA LEU A 297 -1.95 11.32 7.46
C LEU A 297 -1.83 11.44 5.94
N VAL A 298 -2.14 10.37 5.22
CA VAL A 298 -1.82 10.26 3.80
C VAL A 298 -3.09 10.41 2.95
N ALA A 299 -3.19 11.52 2.22
CA ALA A 299 -4.18 11.71 1.17
C ALA A 299 -3.64 11.13 -0.13
N CYS A 300 -4.32 10.12 -0.68
CA CYS A 300 -3.86 9.41 -1.86
C CYS A 300 -5.03 8.95 -2.75
N ASP A 301 -4.71 8.61 -3.99
CA ASP A 301 -5.63 7.96 -4.91
C ASP A 301 -5.29 6.47 -5.09
N SER A 302 -5.68 5.87 -6.22
CA SER A 302 -5.42 4.46 -6.54
C SER A 302 -3.94 4.09 -6.60
N ILE A 303 -3.07 5.06 -6.88
CA ILE A 303 -1.61 4.84 -6.96
C ILE A 303 -1.03 4.67 -5.56
N GLY A 304 -1.39 5.54 -4.62
CA GLY A 304 -0.96 5.43 -3.22
C GLY A 304 -1.70 4.34 -2.43
N GLU A 305 -2.99 4.11 -2.72
CA GLU A 305 -3.80 3.13 -1.99
C GLU A 305 -3.48 1.68 -2.35
N ALA A 306 -2.82 1.43 -3.50
CA ALA A 306 -2.46 0.09 -3.99
C ALA A 306 -3.54 -0.67 -4.80
N ARG A 307 -4.22 0.00 -5.74
CA ARG A 307 -5.30 -0.62 -6.54
C ARG A 307 -4.95 -1.97 -7.21
N GLN A 308 -3.68 -2.22 -7.52
CA GLN A 308 -3.21 -3.41 -8.27
C GLN A 308 -2.53 -4.48 -7.41
N GLU A 309 -2.55 -4.34 -6.09
CA GLU A 309 -2.19 -5.41 -5.15
C GLU A 309 -3.40 -5.64 -4.23
N PHE A 310 -3.81 -6.89 -4.03
CA PHE A 310 -5.09 -7.24 -3.42
C PHE A 310 -4.93 -7.89 -2.05
N SER A 311 -4.30 -9.06 -2.01
CA SER A 311 -4.14 -9.83 -0.78
C SER A 311 -2.84 -10.60 -0.75
N ALA A 312 -2.60 -11.55 -1.65
CA ALA A 312 -1.39 -12.37 -1.68
C ALA A 312 -0.10 -11.55 -1.91
N ALA A 313 -0.19 -10.35 -2.48
CA ALA A 313 0.94 -9.46 -2.69
C ALA A 313 1.37 -8.65 -1.45
N ALA A 314 0.66 -8.79 -0.33
CA ALA A 314 1.01 -8.08 0.89
C ALA A 314 2.36 -8.53 1.44
N ASP A 315 3.08 -7.60 2.08
CA ASP A 315 4.27 -7.96 2.84
C ASP A 315 3.92 -8.56 4.22
N GLN A 316 4.94 -9.01 4.96
CA GLN A 316 4.77 -9.62 6.27
C GLN A 316 4.01 -8.70 7.27
N ARG A 317 4.09 -7.38 7.11
CA ARG A 317 3.43 -6.38 7.96
C ARG A 317 2.07 -5.94 7.41
N GLY A 318 1.58 -6.61 6.37
CA GLY A 318 0.24 -6.42 5.81
C GLY A 318 0.12 -5.24 4.85
N ASN A 319 1.24 -4.65 4.41
CA ASN A 319 1.22 -3.51 3.51
C ASN A 319 1.05 -3.93 2.05
N LEU A 320 0.18 -3.19 1.35
CA LEU A 320 -0.01 -3.24 -0.09
C LEU A 320 0.43 -1.92 -0.71
N GLY A 321 0.94 -2.00 -1.93
CA GLY A 321 1.40 -0.88 -2.74
C GLY A 321 2.72 -0.29 -2.28
N TRP A 322 3.28 0.54 -3.15
CA TRP A 322 4.62 1.09 -2.94
C TRP A 322 4.66 2.07 -1.76
N LEU A 323 3.60 2.84 -1.53
CA LEU A 323 3.62 3.94 -0.57
C LEU A 323 3.59 3.43 0.88
N ARG A 324 2.69 2.49 1.19
CA ARG A 324 2.68 1.81 2.51
C ARG A 324 3.99 1.05 2.75
N LYS A 325 4.43 0.26 1.76
CA LYS A 325 5.70 -0.51 1.82
C LYS A 325 6.94 0.38 1.96
N TRP A 326 6.93 1.58 1.39
CA TRP A 326 8.01 2.56 1.52
C TRP A 326 7.99 3.21 2.91
N LEU A 327 6.84 3.73 3.36
CA LEU A 327 6.66 4.30 4.70
C LEU A 327 7.07 3.31 5.81
N ASP A 328 6.75 2.03 5.66
CA ASP A 328 7.03 0.96 6.63
C ASP A 328 8.37 0.19 6.40
N SER A 329 9.28 0.75 5.61
CA SER A 329 10.64 0.22 5.40
C SER A 329 11.72 1.10 6.03
N GLY A 330 12.90 0.56 6.36
CA GLY A 330 13.98 1.34 6.97
C GLY A 330 13.51 2.04 8.24
N TRP A 331 13.64 3.38 8.30
CA TRP A 331 13.01 4.17 9.35
C TRP A 331 11.49 4.23 9.12
N ARG A 332 10.75 3.47 9.93
CA ARG A 332 9.30 3.26 9.78
C ARG A 332 8.50 4.47 10.24
N ILE A 333 7.60 4.91 9.37
CA ILE A 333 6.67 6.03 9.59
C ILE A 333 5.27 5.44 9.79
N PRO A 334 4.72 5.46 11.02
CA PRO A 334 3.33 5.13 11.25
C PRO A 334 2.44 6.06 10.42
N HIS A 335 1.34 5.53 9.90
CA HIS A 335 0.54 6.27 8.95
C HIS A 335 -0.92 5.84 8.95
N LEU A 336 -1.79 6.72 8.44
CA LEU A 336 -3.15 6.41 8.03
C LEU A 336 -3.33 6.81 6.57
N MET A 337 -3.71 5.87 5.71
CA MET A 337 -4.18 6.14 4.37
C MET A 337 -5.66 6.54 4.46
N ILE A 338 -5.94 7.84 4.33
CA ILE A 338 -7.31 8.34 4.29
C ILE A 338 -7.87 8.36 2.87
N GLY A 339 -7.03 8.12 1.86
CA GLY A 339 -7.39 8.06 0.44
C GLY A 339 -7.96 6.72 -0.04
N MET A 340 -8.40 6.67 -1.30
CA MET A 340 -9.00 5.48 -1.93
C MET A 340 -8.86 5.50 -3.46
N PRO A 341 -9.06 4.37 -4.16
CA PRO A 341 -8.96 4.33 -5.61
C PRO A 341 -9.87 5.33 -6.34
N GLY A 342 -9.27 6.17 -7.18
CA GLY A 342 -9.97 7.19 -7.98
C GLY A 342 -10.16 8.54 -7.30
N ALA A 343 -9.73 8.70 -6.04
CA ALA A 343 -9.93 9.93 -5.29
C ALA A 343 -9.35 11.15 -6.03
N ALA A 344 -10.13 12.24 -6.06
CA ALA A 344 -9.74 13.51 -6.69
C ALA A 344 -9.71 14.63 -5.65
N ALA A 345 -8.66 15.45 -5.67
CA ALA A 345 -8.43 16.53 -4.71
C ALA A 345 -9.59 17.53 -4.70
N PHE A 346 -10.18 17.83 -5.87
CA PHE A 346 -11.29 18.76 -6.00
C PHE A 346 -12.58 18.32 -5.31
N ARG A 347 -12.68 17.05 -4.89
CA ARG A 347 -13.85 16.50 -4.18
C ARG A 347 -13.61 16.29 -2.68
N GLU A 348 -12.37 16.39 -2.22
CA GLU A 348 -12.08 16.29 -0.79
C GLU A 348 -12.50 17.58 -0.05
N LEU A 349 -13.19 17.43 1.08
CA LEU A 349 -13.60 18.54 1.98
C LEU A 349 -14.48 19.63 1.32
N THR A 350 -15.21 19.33 0.25
CA THR A 350 -16.01 20.33 -0.48
C THR A 350 -17.28 19.72 -1.07
N GLY A 351 -18.31 20.53 -1.31
CA GLY A 351 -19.61 20.11 -1.89
C GLY A 351 -20.80 20.36 -0.98
N SER A 352 -21.92 19.65 -1.22
CA SER A 352 -23.13 19.67 -0.39
C SER A 352 -23.74 18.26 -0.21
N GLY A 353 -24.46 18.04 0.89
CA GLY A 353 -25.19 16.79 1.17
C GLY A 353 -24.30 15.54 1.32
N ALA A 354 -24.82 14.39 0.89
CA ALA A 354 -24.12 13.09 0.96
C ALA A 354 -22.88 12.99 0.06
N SER A 355 -22.72 13.91 -0.90
CA SER A 355 -21.57 13.93 -1.81
C SER A 355 -20.32 14.59 -1.22
N ILE A 356 -20.41 15.14 -0.01
CA ILE A 356 -19.25 15.74 0.67
C ILE A 356 -18.39 14.62 1.25
N ALA A 357 -17.10 14.63 0.92
CA ALA A 357 -16.10 13.80 1.57
C ALA A 357 -15.59 14.49 2.85
N THR A 358 -16.37 14.44 3.93
CA THR A 358 -16.03 15.08 5.22
C THR A 358 -16.08 14.15 6.42
N ARG A 359 -16.83 13.05 6.38
CA ARG A 359 -16.98 12.13 7.52
C ARG A 359 -15.66 11.52 7.93
N ARG A 360 -14.84 11.03 6.98
CA ARG A 360 -13.48 10.54 7.25
C ARG A 360 -12.63 11.58 7.97
N TRP A 361 -12.71 12.84 7.53
CA TRP A 361 -11.98 13.93 8.16
C TRP A 361 -12.58 14.36 9.50
N ALA A 362 -13.88 14.21 9.70
CA ALA A 362 -14.54 14.50 10.96
C ALA A 362 -14.19 13.44 12.02
N ILE A 363 -13.99 12.18 11.63
CA ILE A 363 -13.46 11.14 12.51
C ILE A 363 -12.03 11.49 12.97
N VAL A 364 -11.21 12.11 12.11
CA VAL A 364 -9.90 12.64 12.54
C VAL A 364 -10.06 13.77 13.58
N ASP A 365 -11.06 14.63 13.43
CA ASP A 365 -11.38 15.67 14.41
C ASP A 365 -11.86 15.09 15.76
N GLU A 366 -12.59 13.98 15.76
CA GLU A 366 -12.97 13.29 16.99
C GLU A 366 -11.74 12.79 17.74
N ILE A 367 -10.75 12.26 17.02
CA ILE A 367 -9.47 11.85 17.62
C ILE A 367 -8.77 13.06 18.23
N ILE A 368 -8.75 14.19 17.53
CA ILE A 368 -8.21 15.45 18.05
C ILE A 368 -8.94 15.86 19.34
N ALA A 369 -10.26 15.73 19.38
CA ALA A 369 -11.07 16.10 20.54
C ALA A 369 -10.72 15.26 21.77
N PHE A 370 -10.67 13.93 21.65
CA PHE A 370 -10.29 13.07 22.79
C PHE A 370 -8.78 13.05 23.09
N ASN A 371 -7.95 13.67 22.22
CA ASN A 371 -6.55 14.01 22.48
C ASN A 371 -6.35 15.40 23.10
N GLY A 372 -7.42 16.07 23.54
CA GLY A 372 -7.32 17.41 24.14
C GLY A 372 -6.83 18.48 23.14
N GLY A 373 -7.20 18.36 21.86
CA GLY A 373 -6.81 19.28 20.80
C GLY A 373 -5.53 18.89 20.05
N LYS A 374 -4.87 17.78 20.41
CA LYS A 374 -3.65 17.30 19.74
C LYS A 374 -3.96 16.29 18.63
N ARG A 375 -3.26 16.39 17.50
CA ARG A 375 -3.52 15.56 16.29
C ARG A 375 -2.99 14.13 16.42
N PRO A 376 -3.59 13.09 15.85
CA PRO A 376 -2.98 11.75 15.83
C PRO A 376 -1.84 11.57 14.81
N PHE A 377 -1.43 12.66 14.17
CA PHE A 377 -0.40 12.74 13.14
C PHE A 377 0.41 14.03 13.30
N THR A 378 1.56 14.09 12.64
CA THR A 378 2.47 15.25 12.65
C THR A 378 2.61 15.90 11.27
N VAL A 379 2.34 15.15 10.20
CA VAL A 379 2.54 15.56 8.81
C VAL A 379 1.39 15.04 7.95
N ILE A 380 0.98 15.82 6.96
CA ILE A 380 0.11 15.35 5.88
C ILE A 380 0.98 15.04 4.67
N LEU A 381 0.81 13.82 4.15
CA LEU A 381 1.47 13.39 2.92
C LEU A 381 0.44 13.38 1.80
N ASN A 382 0.62 14.22 0.78
CA ASN A 382 -0.35 14.40 -0.30
C ASN A 382 0.16 13.83 -1.62
N GLN A 383 -0.38 12.68 -2.04
CA GLN A 383 -0.13 12.08 -3.36
C GLN A 383 -1.23 12.46 -4.38
N MET A 384 -2.30 13.15 -3.96
CA MET A 384 -3.45 13.45 -4.80
C MET A 384 -3.08 14.30 -6.04
N GLY A 385 -3.94 14.26 -7.05
CA GLY A 385 -3.81 15.06 -8.27
C GLY A 385 -3.88 14.22 -9.55
N GLN A 386 -3.70 12.90 -9.49
CA GLN A 386 -3.74 12.07 -10.70
C GLN A 386 -5.13 12.04 -11.37
N ASN A 387 -6.20 12.15 -10.57
CA ASN A 387 -7.59 12.11 -11.02
C ASN A 387 -8.22 13.50 -11.21
N ASP A 388 -7.47 14.57 -10.95
CA ASP A 388 -7.96 15.95 -11.08
C ASP A 388 -7.84 16.47 -12.52
N THR A 389 -7.60 15.61 -13.50
CA THR A 389 -7.21 16.02 -14.86
C THR A 389 -8.31 16.80 -15.58
N THR A 390 -7.90 17.87 -16.26
CA THR A 390 -8.75 18.76 -17.04
C THR A 390 -7.89 19.57 -18.02
N THR A 391 -8.48 20.05 -19.10
CA THR A 391 -7.77 20.71 -20.21
C THR A 391 -7.00 21.98 -19.79
N PRO A 392 -7.53 22.88 -18.95
CA PRO A 392 -6.76 24.05 -18.51
C PRO A 392 -5.88 23.74 -17.29
N TYR A 393 -4.59 24.08 -17.37
CA TYR A 393 -3.66 23.99 -16.23
C TYR A 393 -4.13 24.78 -15.01
N SER A 394 -4.66 25.98 -15.22
CA SER A 394 -5.21 26.81 -14.14
C SER A 394 -6.31 26.11 -13.36
N THR A 395 -7.21 25.39 -14.03
CA THR A 395 -8.25 24.61 -13.35
C THR A 395 -7.63 23.45 -12.57
N PHE A 396 -6.68 22.73 -13.17
CA PHE A 396 -6.03 21.58 -12.54
C PHE A 396 -5.23 21.97 -11.29
N PHE A 397 -4.32 22.93 -11.41
CA PHE A 397 -3.45 23.31 -10.31
C PHE A 397 -4.12 24.28 -9.34
N THR A 398 -4.62 25.42 -9.84
CA THR A 398 -5.13 26.50 -8.99
C THR A 398 -6.47 26.16 -8.34
N THR A 399 -7.42 25.63 -9.11
CA THR A 399 -8.76 25.37 -8.58
C THR A 399 -8.82 24.03 -7.82
N ARG A 400 -8.28 22.97 -8.41
CA ARG A 400 -8.46 21.60 -7.89
C ARG A 400 -7.41 21.24 -6.83
N TYR A 401 -6.13 21.21 -7.21
CA TYR A 401 -5.05 20.84 -6.29
C TYR A 401 -4.88 21.85 -5.14
N LEU A 402 -4.62 23.12 -5.46
CA LEU A 402 -4.44 24.18 -4.45
C LEU A 402 -5.70 24.44 -3.62
N GLY A 403 -6.88 24.25 -4.19
CA GLY A 403 -8.14 24.30 -3.45
C GLY A 403 -8.16 23.28 -2.30
N PHE A 404 -7.74 22.04 -2.54
CA PHE A 404 -7.64 21.03 -1.50
C PHE A 404 -6.62 21.39 -0.42
N ILE A 405 -5.42 21.83 -0.84
CA ILE A 405 -4.38 22.30 0.10
C ILE A 405 -4.89 23.43 1.00
N SER A 406 -5.61 24.40 0.43
CA SER A 406 -6.19 25.51 1.19
C SER A 406 -7.19 25.03 2.25
N ARG A 407 -8.02 24.03 1.91
CA ARG A 407 -8.96 23.41 2.86
C ARG A 407 -8.24 22.66 3.98
N LEU A 408 -7.17 21.93 3.66
CA LEU A 408 -6.33 21.26 4.65
C LEU A 408 -5.66 22.25 5.61
N ARG A 409 -5.08 23.35 5.09
CA ARG A 409 -4.44 24.38 5.91
C ARG A 409 -5.46 25.10 6.81
N SER A 410 -6.67 25.31 6.32
CA SER A 410 -7.77 25.86 7.12
C SER A 410 -8.16 24.91 8.25
N ARG A 411 -8.36 23.63 7.94
CA ARG A 411 -8.77 22.61 8.92
C ARG A 411 -7.68 22.28 9.95
N TYR A 412 -6.43 22.18 9.51
CA TYR A 412 -5.29 21.76 10.31
C TYR A 412 -4.14 22.77 10.27
N SER A 413 -4.39 23.96 10.80
CA SER A 413 -3.42 25.06 10.81
C SER A 413 -2.05 24.65 11.40
N GLY A 414 -0.98 25.02 10.71
CA GLY A 414 0.40 24.71 11.12
C GLY A 414 0.86 23.27 10.89
N VAL A 415 0.03 22.39 10.31
CA VAL A 415 0.52 21.07 9.87
C VAL A 415 1.40 21.22 8.64
N LYS A 416 2.55 20.54 8.66
CA LYS A 416 3.42 20.37 7.49
C LYS A 416 2.73 19.50 6.44
N ILE A 417 2.66 19.97 5.21
CA ILE A 417 2.15 19.22 4.05
C ILE A 417 3.33 18.89 3.14
N VAL A 418 3.59 17.60 2.93
CA VAL A 418 4.61 17.11 2.00
C VAL A 418 3.91 16.52 0.78
N ALA A 419 4.24 17.01 -0.41
CA ALA A 419 3.62 16.54 -1.64
C ALA A 419 4.45 15.46 -2.33
N LEU A 420 3.77 14.50 -2.95
CA LEU A 420 4.34 13.62 -3.98
C LEU A 420 3.72 14.04 -5.31
N PRO A 421 4.50 14.61 -6.24
CA PRO A 421 3.99 15.01 -7.53
C PRO A 421 3.29 13.85 -8.27
N PRO A 422 2.14 14.10 -8.93
CA PRO A 422 1.52 13.14 -9.82
C PRO A 422 2.46 12.71 -10.96
N LEU A 423 2.13 11.59 -11.59
CA LEU A 423 2.99 10.91 -12.55
C LEU A 423 2.43 11.02 -13.96
N GLY A 424 3.32 10.90 -14.95
CA GLY A 424 2.92 10.87 -16.36
C GLY A 424 2.17 9.57 -16.67
N ARG A 425 1.08 9.67 -17.44
CA ARG A 425 0.42 8.50 -18.05
C ARG A 425 0.90 8.30 -19.47
N THR A 426 1.21 7.06 -19.81
CA THR A 426 1.57 6.63 -21.17
C THR A 426 0.60 5.59 -21.71
N ASN A 427 0.50 5.50 -23.04
CA ASN A 427 -0.22 4.46 -23.76
C ASN A 427 0.77 3.70 -24.66
N ALA A 428 0.54 2.40 -24.86
CA ALA A 428 1.30 1.57 -25.80
C ALA A 428 0.48 1.17 -27.05
N THR A 429 -0.57 1.95 -27.34
CA THR A 429 -1.47 1.72 -28.48
C THR A 429 -1.14 2.65 -29.65
N ILE A 430 -1.17 2.10 -30.85
CA ILE A 430 -1.10 2.84 -32.12
C ILE A 430 -2.42 2.67 -32.88
N SER A 431 -2.94 3.77 -33.43
CA SER A 431 -4.08 3.72 -34.34
C SER A 431 -3.64 3.16 -35.70
N ILE A 432 -4.42 2.23 -36.24
CA ILE A 432 -4.14 1.59 -37.53
C ILE A 432 -5.38 1.55 -38.42
N THR A 433 -5.19 1.36 -39.72
CA THR A 433 -6.23 0.90 -40.64
C THR A 433 -5.85 -0.45 -41.23
N LEU A 434 -6.83 -1.28 -41.58
CA LEU A 434 -6.58 -2.62 -42.12
C LEU A 434 -7.28 -2.82 -43.47
N THR A 435 -6.54 -3.42 -44.38
CA THR A 435 -7.06 -4.10 -45.59
C THR A 435 -6.58 -5.54 -45.58
N SER A 436 -7.17 -6.42 -46.37
CA SER A 436 -6.66 -7.78 -46.54
C SER A 436 -6.82 -8.31 -47.95
N ALA A 437 -6.02 -9.33 -48.26
CA ALA A 437 -6.16 -10.22 -49.39
C ALA A 437 -6.09 -11.66 -48.89
N GLY A 438 -7.21 -12.41 -48.98
CA GLY A 438 -7.31 -13.74 -48.39
C GLY A 438 -7.15 -13.71 -46.86
N THR A 439 -6.12 -14.41 -46.35
CA THR A 439 -5.80 -14.49 -44.92
C THR A 439 -4.68 -13.53 -44.50
N LEU A 440 -4.18 -12.68 -45.40
CA LEU A 440 -3.13 -11.71 -45.11
C LEU A 440 -3.74 -10.32 -44.91
N ALA A 441 -3.67 -9.81 -43.69
CA ALA A 441 -4.03 -8.43 -43.36
C ALA A 441 -2.82 -7.51 -43.50
N THR A 442 -3.02 -6.34 -44.09
CA THR A 442 -2.06 -5.24 -44.18
C THR A 442 -2.55 -4.10 -43.31
N ALA A 443 -1.74 -3.75 -42.32
CA ALA A 443 -1.96 -2.61 -41.44
C ALA A 443 -1.17 -1.39 -41.91
N THR A 444 -1.83 -0.24 -41.92
CA THR A 444 -1.19 1.07 -42.11
C THR A 444 -1.27 1.86 -40.81
N CYS A 445 -0.16 2.45 -40.38
CA CYS A 445 -0.06 3.27 -39.17
C CYS A 445 0.83 4.50 -39.40
N ALA A 446 0.92 5.38 -38.40
CA ALA A 446 1.75 6.59 -38.49
C ALA A 446 3.26 6.30 -38.54
N SER A 447 3.73 5.23 -37.89
CA SER A 447 5.13 4.82 -37.88
C SER A 447 5.27 3.39 -37.35
N THR A 448 6.14 2.61 -37.99
CA THR A 448 6.57 1.27 -37.53
C THR A 448 7.94 1.27 -36.87
N ALA A 449 8.54 2.45 -36.60
CA ALA A 449 9.93 2.56 -36.16
C ALA A 449 10.26 1.81 -34.84
N HIS A 450 9.26 1.55 -34.01
CA HIS A 450 9.38 0.80 -32.75
C HIS A 450 8.88 -0.64 -32.85
N LEU A 451 8.52 -1.11 -34.05
CA LEU A 451 8.04 -2.45 -34.33
C LEU A 451 9.13 -3.30 -34.98
N VAL A 452 9.14 -4.59 -34.65
CA VAL A 452 10.09 -5.56 -35.22
C VAL A 452 9.32 -6.76 -35.77
N SER A 453 9.72 -7.26 -36.94
CA SER A 453 9.14 -8.49 -37.50
C SER A 453 9.32 -9.68 -36.54
N GLY A 454 8.28 -10.50 -36.42
CA GLY A 454 8.20 -11.62 -35.48
C GLY A 454 7.60 -11.26 -34.12
N GLN A 455 7.49 -9.97 -33.77
CA GLN A 455 6.89 -9.59 -32.49
C GLN A 455 5.37 -9.76 -32.51
N SER A 456 4.79 -10.12 -31.36
CA SER A 456 3.33 -10.16 -31.21
C SER A 456 2.76 -8.76 -30.96
N LEU A 457 1.70 -8.40 -31.69
CA LEU A 457 0.84 -7.24 -31.42
C LEU A 457 -0.59 -7.69 -31.11
N ILE A 458 -1.23 -6.99 -30.18
CA ILE A 458 -2.66 -7.12 -29.87
C ILE A 458 -3.43 -6.18 -30.80
N ILE A 459 -4.24 -6.74 -31.69
CA ILE A 459 -5.15 -6.03 -32.58
C ILE A 459 -6.56 -6.03 -31.98
N ALA A 460 -7.15 -4.85 -31.82
CA ALA A 460 -8.48 -4.69 -31.23
C ALA A 460 -9.28 -3.58 -31.92
N GLY A 461 -10.62 -3.67 -31.82
CA GLY A 461 -11.55 -2.67 -32.32
C GLY A 461 -11.91 -2.76 -33.81
N ALA A 462 -11.47 -3.81 -34.49
CA ALA A 462 -11.81 -4.06 -35.90
C ALA A 462 -13.16 -4.77 -36.05
N THR A 463 -13.87 -4.39 -37.11
CA THR A 463 -15.05 -5.06 -37.65
C THR A 463 -14.78 -5.40 -39.12
N PRO A 464 -14.85 -6.69 -39.54
CA PRO A 464 -15.26 -7.87 -38.77
C PRO A 464 -14.32 -8.25 -37.62
N SER A 465 -14.86 -8.94 -36.60
CA SER A 465 -14.11 -9.28 -35.39
C SER A 465 -12.94 -10.25 -35.63
N ALA A 466 -12.92 -10.97 -36.75
CA ALA A 466 -11.87 -11.90 -37.14
C ALA A 466 -10.48 -11.25 -37.27
N TYR A 467 -10.41 -9.94 -37.52
CA TYR A 467 -9.14 -9.20 -37.56
C TYR A 467 -8.53 -8.96 -36.17
N ASN A 468 -9.32 -9.06 -35.10
CA ASN A 468 -8.86 -8.87 -33.74
C ASN A 468 -8.14 -10.13 -33.24
N GLY A 469 -7.19 -9.96 -32.34
CA GLY A 469 -6.39 -11.07 -31.79
C GLY A 469 -4.96 -10.67 -31.47
N THR A 470 -4.16 -11.63 -31.04
CA THR A 470 -2.71 -11.45 -30.87
C THR A 470 -2.00 -12.14 -32.02
N TYR A 471 -1.24 -11.38 -32.81
CA TYR A 471 -0.60 -11.88 -34.03
C TYR A 471 0.87 -11.53 -34.07
N ALA A 472 1.71 -12.46 -34.52
CA ALA A 472 3.07 -12.13 -34.94
C ALA A 472 3.01 -11.32 -36.24
N ILE A 473 3.75 -10.20 -36.28
CA ILE A 473 3.71 -9.28 -37.42
C ILE A 473 4.95 -9.39 -38.32
N SER A 474 4.85 -8.92 -39.55
CA SER A 474 5.98 -8.66 -40.45
C SER A 474 5.99 -7.18 -40.84
N VAL A 475 7.00 -6.42 -40.42
CA VAL A 475 7.16 -5.02 -40.82
C VAL A 475 7.59 -4.97 -42.28
N THR A 476 6.79 -4.32 -43.13
CA THR A 476 7.00 -4.27 -44.59
C THR A 476 7.46 -2.89 -45.07
N GLY A 477 7.35 -1.86 -44.22
CA GLY A 477 7.77 -0.50 -44.53
C GLY A 477 7.70 0.42 -43.31
N PRO A 478 8.05 1.71 -43.45
CA PRO A 478 8.08 2.68 -42.34
C PRO A 478 6.70 3.01 -41.75
N THR A 479 5.63 2.67 -42.45
CA THR A 479 4.23 2.92 -42.05
C THR A 479 3.33 1.69 -42.21
N THR A 480 3.89 0.54 -42.57
CA THR A 480 3.11 -0.66 -42.89
C THR A 480 3.69 -1.94 -42.29
N PHE A 481 2.80 -2.82 -41.86
CA PHE A 481 3.14 -4.19 -41.45
C PHE A 481 2.01 -5.15 -41.83
N THR A 482 2.28 -6.45 -41.87
CA THR A 482 1.30 -7.49 -42.18
C THR A 482 1.18 -8.52 -41.08
N TYR A 483 0.07 -9.23 -41.04
CA TYR A 483 -0.13 -10.42 -40.20
C TYR A 483 -1.16 -11.37 -40.83
N THR A 484 -1.09 -12.64 -40.44
CA THR A 484 -2.03 -13.67 -40.90
C THR A 484 -3.19 -13.81 -39.93
N PHE A 485 -4.42 -13.84 -40.43
CA PHE A 485 -5.66 -14.00 -39.66
C PHE A 485 -6.60 -15.01 -40.32
N ALA A 486 -7.77 -15.25 -39.73
CA ALA A 486 -8.71 -16.27 -40.21
C ALA A 486 -9.43 -15.93 -41.54
N GLY A 487 -9.30 -14.69 -42.04
CA GLY A 487 -10.05 -14.19 -43.21
C GLY A 487 -11.28 -13.35 -42.83
N GLY A 488 -11.70 -12.44 -43.71
CA GLY A 488 -12.80 -11.53 -43.48
C GLY A 488 -13.01 -10.52 -44.61
N THR A 489 -14.06 -9.71 -44.53
CA THR A 489 -14.32 -8.65 -45.51
C THR A 489 -13.29 -7.51 -45.39
N SER A 490 -13.01 -6.83 -46.51
CA SER A 490 -12.00 -5.76 -46.63
C SER A 490 -12.60 -4.58 -47.41
N PRO A 491 -12.34 -3.32 -47.04
CA PRO A 491 -11.56 -2.89 -45.87
C PRO A 491 -12.33 -3.10 -44.56
N THR A 492 -11.60 -3.15 -43.46
CA THR A 492 -12.21 -3.20 -42.12
C THR A 492 -12.77 -1.84 -41.71
N THR A 493 -13.74 -1.83 -40.80
CA THR A 493 -14.22 -0.62 -40.11
C THR A 493 -13.94 -0.71 -38.60
N GLY A 494 -14.14 0.40 -37.89
CA GLY A 494 -13.97 0.48 -36.43
C GLY A 494 -12.85 1.44 -35.99
N THR A 495 -12.68 1.60 -34.68
CA THR A 495 -11.54 2.33 -34.09
C THR A 495 -10.45 1.30 -33.78
N ILE A 496 -9.62 1.03 -34.79
CA ILE A 496 -8.70 -0.10 -34.76
C ILE A 496 -7.37 0.33 -34.13
N THR A 497 -6.90 -0.48 -33.19
CA THR A 497 -5.63 -0.28 -32.51
C THR A 497 -4.75 -1.51 -32.61
N ALA A 498 -3.44 -1.27 -32.69
CA ALA A 498 -2.41 -2.25 -32.42
C ALA A 498 -1.68 -1.86 -31.13
N ALA A 499 -1.36 -2.83 -30.28
CA ALA A 499 -0.59 -2.59 -29.05
C ALA A 499 0.55 -3.60 -28.92
N ASP A 500 1.74 -3.12 -28.54
CA ASP A 500 2.85 -4.00 -28.14
C ASP A 500 2.80 -4.38 -26.66
N ASP A 501 1.72 -3.99 -25.97
CA ASP A 501 1.46 -4.28 -24.57
C ASP A 501 2.59 -3.79 -23.63
N PHE A 502 3.17 -2.63 -23.92
CA PHE A 502 4.29 -2.06 -23.16
C PHE A 502 5.54 -2.96 -23.18
N ARG A 503 5.74 -3.78 -24.23
CA ARG A 503 6.95 -4.61 -24.38
C ARG A 503 8.21 -3.75 -24.31
N THR A 504 8.19 -2.60 -24.97
CA THR A 504 9.32 -1.66 -25.00
C THR A 504 8.92 -0.27 -24.50
N GLU A 505 9.88 0.50 -24.00
CA GLU A 505 9.65 1.91 -23.67
C GLU A 505 9.45 2.78 -24.93
N ALA A 506 10.04 2.38 -26.06
CA ALA A 506 9.97 3.12 -27.32
C ALA A 506 8.55 3.20 -27.91
N SER A 507 7.73 2.17 -27.71
CA SER A 507 6.33 2.12 -28.18
C SER A 507 5.39 3.04 -27.39
N GLN A 508 5.83 3.52 -26.22
CA GLN A 508 4.99 4.33 -25.37
C GLN A 508 4.86 5.76 -25.89
N THR A 509 3.63 6.24 -25.95
CA THR A 509 3.28 7.64 -26.21
C THR A 509 2.61 8.24 -24.98
N TYR A 510 2.72 9.55 -24.79
CA TYR A 510 2.08 10.21 -23.65
C TYR A 510 0.57 10.31 -23.86
N ALA A 511 -0.22 9.97 -22.84
CA ALA A 511 -1.67 10.02 -22.92
C ALA A 511 -2.18 11.47 -22.85
N ALA A 512 -3.14 11.84 -23.70
CA ALA A 512 -3.68 13.21 -23.76
C ALA A 512 -4.33 13.67 -22.43
N GLN A 513 -4.96 12.75 -21.69
CA GLN A 513 -5.75 13.06 -20.48
C GLN A 513 -4.93 13.13 -19.20
N ASN A 514 -3.61 12.88 -19.24
CA ASN A 514 -2.72 12.98 -18.09
C ASN A 514 -1.29 13.38 -18.47
N SER A 515 -1.10 13.90 -19.69
CA SER A 515 0.03 14.75 -20.00
C SER A 515 -0.33 16.09 -19.42
N TYR A 516 0.24 16.40 -18.25
CA TYR A 516 0.21 17.69 -17.57
C TYR A 516 -0.13 18.84 -18.54
N PRO A 517 -1.23 19.56 -18.31
CA PRO A 517 -1.96 20.23 -19.39
C PRO A 517 -1.10 21.27 -20.11
N ALA A 518 -1.16 21.23 -21.44
CA ALA A 518 -0.53 22.22 -22.31
C ALA A 518 -1.36 23.51 -22.31
N ASP A 519 -0.77 24.62 -21.89
CA ASP A 519 -1.32 25.96 -22.10
C ASP A 519 -0.60 26.68 -23.25
N GLY A 520 -0.39 25.99 -24.37
CA GLY A 520 -0.05 26.59 -25.68
C GLY A 520 1.18 27.50 -25.78
N THR A 521 1.92 27.76 -24.70
CA THR A 521 3.00 28.76 -24.62
C THR A 521 4.37 28.15 -24.35
N ASP A 522 4.42 26.87 -23.99
CA ASP A 522 5.65 26.10 -23.80
C ASP A 522 5.56 24.78 -24.60
N ALA A 523 6.54 24.57 -25.48
CA ALA A 523 6.67 23.38 -26.32
C ALA A 523 7.00 22.10 -25.51
N SER A 524 7.32 22.22 -24.22
CA SER A 524 7.70 21.13 -23.32
C SER A 524 6.72 20.86 -22.17
N ASN A 525 5.57 21.57 -22.12
CA ASN A 525 4.55 21.71 -21.06
C ASN A 525 4.05 20.47 -20.27
N LYS A 526 4.54 19.27 -20.56
CA LYS A 526 4.22 18.01 -19.90
C LYS A 526 4.85 17.85 -18.50
N TRP A 527 5.32 18.91 -17.84
CA TRP A 527 5.96 18.81 -16.51
C TRP A 527 5.57 19.91 -15.53
N ARG A 528 4.66 20.81 -15.92
CA ARG A 528 4.42 22.04 -15.16
C ARG A 528 3.91 21.79 -13.73
N LEU A 529 2.95 20.89 -13.52
CA LEU A 529 2.47 20.59 -12.17
C LEU A 529 3.59 20.06 -11.28
N ARG A 530 4.36 19.08 -11.78
CA ARG A 530 5.48 18.53 -11.02
C ARG A 530 6.48 19.63 -10.70
N ASN A 531 6.85 20.45 -11.67
CA ASN A 531 7.78 21.56 -11.47
C ASN A 531 7.25 22.56 -10.43
N ASP A 532 5.97 22.91 -10.48
CA ASP A 532 5.34 23.81 -9.50
C ASP A 532 5.25 23.20 -8.09
N ILE A 533 5.03 21.88 -7.98
CA ILE A 533 5.09 21.19 -6.68
C ILE A 533 6.53 21.17 -6.14
N LEU A 534 7.52 20.84 -6.98
CA LEU A 534 8.92 20.82 -6.58
C LEU A 534 9.43 22.22 -6.20
N ALA A 535 8.98 23.24 -6.92
CA ALA A 535 9.25 24.65 -6.63
C ALA A 535 8.41 25.19 -5.46
N LYS A 536 7.44 24.41 -4.96
CA LYS A 536 6.51 24.80 -3.88
C LYS A 536 5.72 26.07 -4.22
N THR A 537 5.41 26.25 -5.51
CA THR A 537 4.70 27.41 -6.05
C THR A 537 3.40 27.64 -5.30
N SER A 538 3.11 28.90 -4.96
CA SER A 538 1.86 29.31 -4.28
C SER A 538 1.59 28.56 -2.98
N ALA A 539 2.64 28.13 -2.25
CA ALA A 539 2.52 27.36 -1.01
C ALA A 539 1.71 26.06 -1.16
N CYS A 540 1.78 25.45 -2.35
CA CYS A 540 1.09 24.19 -2.68
C CYS A 540 1.51 23.01 -1.78
N CYS A 541 2.67 23.11 -1.14
CA CYS A 541 3.16 22.23 -0.09
C CYS A 541 4.28 22.95 0.67
N ASP A 542 4.70 22.38 1.80
CA ASP A 542 5.83 22.86 2.60
C ASP A 542 7.13 22.16 2.18
N ASP A 543 7.02 20.91 1.73
CA ASP A 543 8.10 20.15 1.11
C ASP A 543 7.57 19.21 0.02
N SER A 544 8.45 18.64 -0.78
CA SER A 544 8.08 17.67 -1.81
C SER A 544 9.08 16.53 -1.93
N ILE A 545 8.57 15.34 -2.21
CA ILE A 545 9.34 14.12 -2.47
C ILE A 545 9.18 13.79 -3.94
N ASP A 546 10.25 13.97 -4.71
CA ASP A 546 10.26 13.62 -6.12
C ASP A 546 10.47 12.13 -6.30
N THR A 547 9.42 11.42 -6.75
CA THR A 547 9.51 9.98 -6.96
C THR A 547 9.88 9.60 -8.39
N LEU A 548 9.92 10.55 -9.32
CA LEU A 548 9.97 10.30 -10.78
C LEU A 548 11.07 9.30 -11.19
N ALA A 549 12.27 9.43 -10.62
CA ALA A 549 13.40 8.56 -10.94
C ALA A 549 13.12 7.07 -10.65
N ALA A 550 12.28 6.77 -9.67
CA ALA A 550 11.89 5.41 -9.31
C ALA A 550 10.81 4.83 -10.25
N TRP A 551 10.04 5.70 -10.91
CA TRP A 551 8.97 5.31 -11.84
C TRP A 551 9.44 5.14 -13.27
N GLN A 552 10.31 6.04 -13.74
CA GLN A 552 10.60 6.11 -15.16
C GLN A 552 11.61 5.05 -15.64
N GLY A 553 11.49 4.71 -16.92
CA GLY A 553 12.47 3.95 -17.67
C GLY A 553 13.70 4.78 -18.06
N PRO A 554 14.74 4.14 -18.61
CA PRO A 554 15.97 4.81 -19.01
C PRO A 554 15.85 5.65 -20.31
N ALA A 555 14.85 5.41 -21.17
CA ALA A 555 14.82 5.95 -22.53
C ALA A 555 14.01 7.24 -22.70
N GLY A 556 13.21 7.66 -21.71
CA GLY A 556 12.44 8.90 -21.79
C GLY A 556 11.82 9.32 -20.46
N MET A 557 11.92 10.63 -20.16
CA MET A 557 11.33 11.18 -18.93
C MET A 557 9.83 10.87 -18.83
N GLY A 558 9.41 10.30 -17.71
CA GLY A 558 8.00 9.99 -17.43
C GLY A 558 7.39 8.85 -18.26
N LYS A 559 8.17 8.15 -19.08
CA LYS A 559 7.77 6.86 -19.64
C LYS A 559 8.08 5.75 -18.64
N TRP A 560 7.22 4.74 -18.62
CA TRP A 560 7.44 3.59 -17.75
C TRP A 560 8.50 2.66 -18.36
N PRO A 561 9.27 1.92 -17.55
CA PRO A 561 10.07 0.84 -18.09
C PRO A 561 9.17 -0.12 -18.87
N GLY A 562 9.60 -0.53 -20.06
CA GLY A 562 8.94 -1.60 -20.78
C GLY A 562 9.18 -2.95 -20.11
N GLN A 563 8.46 -3.98 -20.54
CA GLN A 563 8.68 -5.35 -20.04
C GLN A 563 10.12 -5.83 -20.23
N VAL A 564 10.82 -5.35 -21.27
CA VAL A 564 12.24 -5.64 -21.53
C VAL A 564 13.19 -5.00 -20.51
N ASP A 565 12.76 -3.92 -19.87
CA ASP A 565 13.56 -3.14 -18.91
C ASP A 565 13.33 -3.60 -17.46
N LEU A 566 12.28 -4.40 -17.23
CA LEU A 566 12.02 -5.04 -15.94
C LEU A 566 12.80 -6.35 -15.79
N PRO A 567 13.14 -6.76 -14.55
CA PRO A 567 13.75 -8.06 -14.32
C PRO A 567 12.91 -9.18 -14.93
N SER A 568 13.59 -10.10 -15.62
CA SER A 568 12.98 -11.25 -16.28
C SER A 568 13.76 -12.52 -15.96
N SER A 569 13.13 -13.66 -16.18
CA SER A 569 13.72 -14.99 -15.96
C SER A 569 13.54 -15.84 -17.22
N VAL A 570 14.11 -17.04 -17.22
CA VAL A 570 13.93 -18.02 -18.30
C VAL A 570 13.34 -19.29 -17.76
N LEU A 571 12.49 -19.93 -18.56
CA LEU A 571 11.95 -21.24 -18.26
C LEU A 571 13.06 -22.29 -18.38
N THR A 572 13.30 -23.06 -17.33
CA THR A 572 14.39 -24.07 -17.30
C THR A 572 13.95 -25.44 -17.78
N VAL A 573 12.65 -25.73 -17.73
CA VAL A 573 12.04 -27.00 -18.14
C VAL A 573 10.77 -26.70 -18.93
N GLN A 574 10.51 -27.46 -19.99
CA GLN A 574 9.28 -27.30 -20.76
C GLN A 574 8.03 -27.50 -19.87
N ALA A 575 7.04 -26.63 -20.02
CA ALA A 575 5.72 -26.81 -19.41
C ALA A 575 4.68 -27.18 -20.49
N GLY A 576 3.82 -28.15 -20.19
CA GLY A 576 2.92 -28.75 -21.18
C GLY A 576 3.65 -29.67 -22.17
N THR A 577 2.99 -30.71 -22.65
CA THR A 577 3.60 -31.74 -23.51
C THR A 577 3.05 -31.74 -24.93
N ASP A 578 1.73 -31.63 -25.07
CA ASP A 578 0.98 -31.92 -26.31
C ASP A 578 -0.11 -30.89 -26.63
N GLY A 579 -0.22 -29.81 -25.85
CA GLY A 579 -1.31 -28.84 -26.00
C GLY A 579 -2.63 -29.28 -25.36
N VAL A 580 -2.67 -30.44 -24.70
CA VAL A 580 -3.86 -31.02 -24.06
C VAL A 580 -3.64 -31.20 -22.55
N ALA A 581 -2.51 -31.78 -22.15
CA ALA A 581 -2.17 -32.01 -20.75
C ALA A 581 -1.94 -30.68 -20.01
N THR A 582 -2.68 -30.48 -18.92
CA THR A 582 -2.63 -29.24 -18.15
C THR A 582 -1.54 -29.25 -17.09
N TYR A 583 -0.97 -28.08 -16.83
CA TYR A 583 -0.06 -27.81 -15.72
C TYR A 583 -0.52 -26.57 -14.95
N THR A 584 -0.15 -26.50 -13.67
CA THR A 584 -0.44 -25.38 -12.75
C THR A 584 0.82 -24.67 -12.26
N SER A 585 2.00 -25.09 -12.70
CA SER A 585 3.26 -24.46 -12.32
C SER A 585 4.30 -24.48 -13.43
N ILE A 586 5.26 -23.56 -13.34
CA ILE A 586 6.41 -23.47 -14.23
C ILE A 586 7.70 -23.32 -13.42
N GLN A 587 8.82 -23.83 -13.94
CA GLN A 587 10.13 -23.72 -13.30
C GLN A 587 11.03 -22.71 -14.01
N VAL A 588 11.44 -21.68 -13.30
CA VAL A 588 12.24 -20.57 -13.82
C VAL A 588 13.67 -20.60 -13.25
N ALA A 589 14.61 -19.93 -13.91
CA ALA A 589 16.01 -19.88 -13.44
C ALA A 589 16.17 -19.10 -12.13
N ASP A 590 15.43 -18.00 -12.01
CA ASP A 590 15.37 -17.15 -10.83
C ASP A 590 13.91 -16.77 -10.54
N GLY A 591 13.36 -17.30 -9.45
CA GLY A 591 12.02 -16.98 -8.97
C GLY A 591 11.96 -15.76 -8.04
N SER A 592 13.09 -15.30 -7.50
CA SER A 592 13.17 -14.26 -6.46
C SER A 592 12.78 -12.85 -6.94
N ILE A 593 12.75 -12.66 -8.26
CA ILE A 593 12.34 -11.41 -8.90
C ILE A 593 10.82 -11.26 -8.98
N PHE A 594 10.07 -12.35 -8.78
CA PHE A 594 8.62 -12.37 -8.91
C PHE A 594 7.91 -12.28 -7.55
N SER A 595 6.65 -11.86 -7.59
CA SER A 595 5.75 -11.79 -6.45
C SER A 595 4.38 -12.37 -6.83
N PRO A 596 3.58 -12.86 -5.86
CA PRO A 596 2.17 -13.16 -6.09
C PRO A 596 1.42 -11.98 -6.72
N GLU A 597 0.33 -12.29 -7.43
CA GLU A 597 -0.53 -11.36 -8.18
C GLU A 597 0.12 -10.69 -9.39
N GLN A 598 1.45 -10.83 -9.58
CA GLN A 598 2.13 -10.27 -10.74
C GLN A 598 1.65 -10.94 -12.03
N PRO A 599 1.04 -10.18 -12.97
CA PRO A 599 0.78 -10.68 -14.30
C PRO A 599 2.10 -10.86 -15.06
N LEU A 600 2.21 -11.92 -15.84
CA LEU A 600 3.37 -12.27 -16.63
C LEU A 600 3.07 -12.13 -18.12
N ARG A 601 4.15 -12.05 -18.89
CA ARG A 601 4.18 -12.24 -20.33
C ARG A 601 5.31 -13.21 -20.65
N ILE A 602 4.94 -14.38 -21.13
CA ILE A 602 5.87 -15.45 -21.47
C ILE A 602 6.04 -15.44 -22.98
N TYR A 603 7.27 -15.18 -23.43
CA TYR A 603 7.63 -15.08 -24.83
C TYR A 603 8.47 -16.29 -25.28
N SER A 604 8.54 -16.49 -26.59
CA SER A 604 9.59 -17.30 -27.22
C SER A 604 11.00 -16.86 -26.78
N ALA A 605 11.99 -17.73 -26.99
CA ALA A 605 13.37 -17.48 -26.55
C ALA A 605 14.00 -16.20 -27.16
N ASP A 606 13.54 -15.77 -28.34
CA ASP A 606 13.93 -14.52 -29.00
C ASP A 606 13.25 -13.27 -28.39
N GLY A 607 12.27 -13.44 -27.49
CA GLY A 607 11.55 -12.37 -26.81
C GLY A 607 10.56 -11.60 -27.69
N LEU A 608 10.13 -12.19 -28.81
CA LEU A 608 9.27 -11.55 -29.80
C LEU A 608 7.83 -12.08 -29.77
N THR A 609 7.64 -13.39 -29.88
CA THR A 609 6.29 -13.99 -29.94
C THR A 609 5.75 -14.24 -28.54
N LEU A 610 4.59 -13.66 -28.21
CA LEU A 610 3.90 -13.88 -26.94
C LEU A 610 3.23 -15.26 -26.95
N LEU A 611 3.64 -16.13 -26.03
CA LEU A 611 3.11 -17.49 -25.89
C LEU A 611 1.98 -17.55 -24.86
N ARG A 612 2.10 -16.79 -23.75
CA ARG A 612 1.14 -16.85 -22.65
C ARG A 612 1.16 -15.60 -21.76
N SER A 613 0.01 -15.25 -21.19
CA SER A 613 -0.17 -14.11 -20.28
C SER A 613 -0.83 -14.48 -18.94
N PRO A 614 -0.19 -15.31 -18.08
CA PRO A 614 -0.79 -15.72 -16.81
C PRO A 614 -0.59 -14.68 -15.70
N ALA A 615 -1.19 -14.93 -14.53
CA ALA A 615 -0.86 -14.25 -13.29
C ALA A 615 -0.31 -15.24 -12.25
N ILE A 616 0.59 -14.77 -11.40
CA ILE A 616 1.23 -15.59 -10.35
C ILE A 616 0.29 -15.75 -9.16
N SER A 617 0.01 -16.98 -8.78
CA SER A 617 -0.74 -17.29 -7.55
C SER A 617 0.19 -17.44 -6.35
N ALA A 618 1.35 -18.07 -6.53
CA ALA A 618 2.35 -18.26 -5.48
C ALA A 618 3.76 -18.41 -6.07
N VAL A 619 4.77 -18.10 -5.25
CA VAL A 619 6.19 -18.26 -5.59
C VAL A 619 6.81 -19.16 -4.53
N ASN A 620 7.44 -20.27 -4.94
CA ASN A 620 8.17 -21.16 -4.05
C ASN A 620 9.56 -21.46 -4.63
N GLY A 621 10.58 -20.73 -4.16
CA GLY A 621 11.90 -20.74 -4.75
C GLY A 621 11.83 -20.40 -6.25
N ASN A 622 12.23 -21.36 -7.09
CA ASN A 622 12.26 -21.22 -8.54
C ASN A 622 11.00 -21.77 -9.25
N VAL A 623 9.95 -22.10 -8.50
CA VAL A 623 8.68 -22.59 -9.05
C VAL A 623 7.61 -21.52 -8.88
N LEU A 624 6.94 -21.18 -9.99
CA LEU A 624 5.81 -20.25 -10.01
C LEU A 624 4.51 -21.03 -10.18
N THR A 625 3.57 -20.87 -9.26
CA THR A 625 2.22 -21.42 -9.37
C THR A 625 1.32 -20.45 -10.12
N LEU A 626 0.57 -20.96 -11.11
CA LEU A 626 -0.25 -20.21 -12.05
C LEU A 626 -1.62 -20.89 -12.22
N ALA A 627 -2.57 -20.21 -12.86
CA ALA A 627 -3.80 -20.86 -13.34
C ALA A 627 -3.47 -22.00 -14.33
N ALA A 628 -4.28 -23.06 -14.29
CA ALA A 628 -4.11 -24.24 -15.14
C ALA A 628 -4.12 -23.86 -16.64
N ALA A 629 -3.22 -24.46 -17.42
CA ALA A 629 -3.19 -24.32 -18.87
C ALA A 629 -2.56 -25.53 -19.54
N ALA A 630 -2.86 -25.74 -20.82
CA ALA A 630 -2.25 -26.78 -21.65
C ALA A 630 -1.26 -26.23 -22.70
N THR A 631 -1.11 -24.91 -22.81
CA THR A 631 -0.19 -24.24 -23.75
C THR A 631 1.24 -24.72 -23.52
N VAL A 632 1.86 -25.29 -24.56
CA VAL A 632 3.26 -25.71 -24.50
C VAL A 632 4.17 -24.48 -24.39
N LEU A 633 4.99 -24.45 -23.35
CA LEU A 633 6.02 -23.44 -23.13
C LEU A 633 7.39 -24.14 -23.20
N PRO A 634 8.14 -23.98 -24.31
CA PRO A 634 9.45 -24.60 -24.45
C PRO A 634 10.45 -24.12 -23.38
N ALA A 635 11.39 -24.98 -22.99
CA ALA A 635 12.55 -24.53 -22.22
C ALA A 635 13.29 -23.40 -22.98
N GLY A 636 13.78 -22.41 -22.24
CA GLY A 636 14.34 -21.18 -22.80
C GLY A 636 13.33 -20.06 -23.08
N SER A 637 12.02 -20.32 -22.92
CA SER A 637 11.00 -19.25 -23.01
C SER A 637 11.30 -18.13 -22.01
N LEU A 638 11.17 -16.87 -22.45
CA LEU A 638 11.43 -15.70 -21.63
C LEU A 638 10.20 -15.37 -20.77
N VAL A 639 10.37 -15.36 -19.46
CA VAL A 639 9.31 -15.06 -18.50
C VAL A 639 9.49 -13.61 -18.02
N ARG A 640 8.66 -12.71 -18.54
CA ARG A 640 8.71 -11.28 -18.22
C ARG A 640 7.57 -10.86 -17.30
N GLN A 641 7.84 -9.84 -16.49
CA GLN A 641 6.84 -9.16 -15.69
C GLN A 641 6.06 -8.21 -16.59
N ALA A 642 4.74 -8.33 -16.59
CA ALA A 642 3.89 -7.39 -17.31
C ALA A 642 3.97 -5.99 -16.68
N VAL A 643 3.77 -4.99 -17.53
CA VAL A 643 3.53 -3.59 -17.14
C VAL A 643 2.02 -3.35 -17.13
N SER A 644 1.55 -2.35 -16.38
CA SER A 644 0.12 -2.05 -16.33
C SER A 644 -0.39 -1.59 -17.71
N PRO A 645 -1.50 -2.16 -18.21
CA PRO A 645 -2.06 -1.80 -19.51
C PRO A 645 -2.61 -0.37 -19.56
N ASP A 646 -2.84 0.27 -18.42
CA ASP A 646 -3.27 1.67 -18.32
C ASP A 646 -2.13 2.68 -18.19
N GLY A 647 -0.87 2.20 -18.15
CA GLY A 647 0.33 3.00 -18.07
C GLY A 647 0.36 4.00 -16.90
N VAL A 648 -0.28 3.66 -15.78
CA VAL A 648 -0.26 4.51 -14.57
C VAL A 648 -0.27 3.73 -13.25
N HIS A 649 -0.94 2.58 -13.15
CA HIS A 649 -1.02 1.86 -11.87
C HIS A 649 0.16 0.88 -11.72
N PRO A 650 0.92 0.92 -10.62
CA PRO A 650 2.06 0.01 -10.46
C PRO A 650 1.58 -1.42 -10.13
N LEU A 651 1.93 -2.38 -11.00
CA LEU A 651 1.86 -3.82 -10.71
C LEU A 651 3.01 -4.22 -9.74
N PRO A 652 2.99 -5.41 -9.09
CA PRO A 652 3.96 -5.80 -8.06
C PRO A 652 5.45 -5.55 -8.40
N ALA A 653 5.86 -5.80 -9.64
CA ALA A 653 7.21 -5.52 -10.15
C ALA A 653 7.59 -4.04 -10.00
N MET A 654 6.68 -3.17 -10.43
CA MET A 654 6.83 -1.73 -10.34
C MET A 654 6.72 -1.27 -8.89
N VAL A 655 5.82 -1.84 -8.09
CA VAL A 655 5.74 -1.58 -6.64
C VAL A 655 7.09 -1.82 -5.97
N LYS A 656 7.74 -2.96 -6.26
CA LYS A 656 9.08 -3.30 -5.74
C LYS A 656 10.13 -2.29 -6.22
N ARG A 657 10.15 -1.96 -7.52
CA ARG A 657 11.06 -0.97 -8.11
C ARG A 657 10.92 0.39 -7.44
N ILE A 658 9.70 0.90 -7.30
CA ILE A 658 9.42 2.23 -6.75
C ILE A 658 9.83 2.30 -5.28
N ARG A 659 9.40 1.31 -4.48
CA ARG A 659 9.75 1.22 -3.06
C ARG A 659 11.26 1.29 -2.82
N LEU A 660 12.04 0.57 -3.64
CA LEU A 660 13.50 0.52 -3.53
C LEU A 660 14.19 1.75 -4.14
N GLY A 661 13.57 2.36 -5.16
CA GLY A 661 14.11 3.52 -5.87
C GLY A 661 13.89 4.85 -5.17
N VAL A 662 12.85 4.99 -4.33
CA VAL A 662 12.64 6.19 -3.51
C VAL A 662 13.55 6.10 -2.27
N ALA A 663 14.55 6.98 -2.22
CA ALA A 663 15.56 6.98 -1.16
C ALA A 663 14.93 7.11 0.24
N GLN A 664 15.41 6.33 1.21
CA GLN A 664 14.92 6.40 2.60
C GLN A 664 15.19 7.76 3.24
N GLY A 665 16.25 8.46 2.83
CA GLY A 665 16.57 9.82 3.29
C GLY A 665 15.51 10.86 2.96
N GLU A 666 14.64 10.62 1.96
CA GLU A 666 13.51 11.50 1.66
C GLU A 666 12.51 11.62 2.82
N LYS A 667 12.49 10.64 3.73
CA LYS A 667 11.65 10.68 4.94
C LYS A 667 12.04 11.79 5.91
N GLU A 668 13.25 12.32 5.84
CA GLU A 668 13.67 13.48 6.63
C GLU A 668 12.75 14.68 6.40
N LYS A 669 12.21 14.82 5.18
CA LYS A 669 11.24 15.85 4.83
C LYS A 669 9.91 15.72 5.58
N LEU A 670 9.63 14.56 6.18
CA LEU A 670 8.41 14.33 6.98
C LEU A 670 8.55 14.83 8.42
N LYS A 671 9.76 15.17 8.87
CA LYS A 671 9.98 15.76 10.20
C LYS A 671 9.36 17.16 10.28
N VAL A 672 8.73 17.45 11.41
CA VAL A 672 8.33 18.80 11.80
C VAL A 672 9.60 19.53 12.24
N ALA A 673 9.72 20.81 11.88
CA ALA A 673 10.86 21.66 12.22
C ALA A 673 10.87 22.01 13.71
#